data_AF-W9YNV3-F1
#
_entry.id   AF-W9YNV3-F1
#
_cell.length_a   1.000
_cell.length_b   1.000
_cell.length_c   1.000
_cell.angle_alpha   90.00
_cell.angle_beta   90.00
_cell.angle_gamma   90.00
#
_symmetry.space_group_name_H-M   'P 1'
#
loop_
_entity.id
_entity.type
_entity.pdbx_description
1 polymer ?
#
loop_
_entity_poly.entity_id
_entity_poly.type
_entity_poly.pdbx_seq_one_letter_code
_entity_poly.pdbx_strand_id
1 'polypeptide(L)'
;MASRLETVKSEIDSTIASILPDLQLINSKIHGNPESAFKEQFACETLHSFLKSLGTENLSVATGAYGLKTCLEARYRSPARGGRCVNFNAEYDALPEIGHACGHNLIALASLVAFTALQAAVHKSGIAGDIQLLGTPAEEDGGGKIMLLEAGAFQGCDVSLMAHPTAMSDHPAGYKGTAGQTSTALLDLTCTFWGKNAHAGLNPWDGINALDAVVCAYNNISVLRQQLHPVDRIHGAILEAPKVANVIPSRAKVGYTVRSSTRRGAYRLGEKVEACLNAAGLATGCKTEIYRQPLYADLRLNKTLCSKFVSNMGLWGEDVCETQEGFTGGSTDQGNISYEIPTLHAYFGIVASPGVQIHSAEFANAAGTAEAFAAAVSVGKALALVGWEILNDDENPSTLICRRKCLIPFTRQVIHEFTAMLPLKEINISTGRLARAHQLDFSTFFNVIDGGLRGSTRTNHSVNPATKEALAEVPIATKEDVDEAVNAAKTAFHSWAKTALAERKAALEAFASALEWYTQDFAKLMTEESGKPFRFSVEEADSGPYWIRGITKLDLLDEVLDEPERRAIIRYSPLGVVVAIIPWNYPIQLAVVKLAPALLTGNTIILKPSPFAPYCTLKLVELAQQFFPPGVVQGLHGDDDLGPLLTAHPKVDKITFTGSTATGRRIMETASRTLKRVTLELGGNDPAVVCKDVDVSDVAQKITEFAFANSGQVCVAVKRVYIHESIYSEFRAAMVESTKRLRVGDGFEDGVDLGPIQNEAQYNRVCGLLEDSQKRGQKVALEGSTTVSQGFFISPTIIDNPESDARIVLEEPFGPLLPIMSWSTEEEVIHLANSTQMGLGASVWTNDLEEGERIGRQLQAGSVWLNTHMDAAPHIPFGGIKQSGLGVEGGIEGLKTFCNIQTLIVPK
;
A
#
# COMPACT_ATOMS: atom_id res chain seq x y z
N MET A 1 14.10 32.04 -13.01
CA MET A 1 12.72 31.51 -12.90
C MET A 1 11.65 32.56 -13.21
N ALA A 2 11.65 33.76 -12.63
CA ALA A 2 10.61 34.79 -12.85
C ALA A 2 10.34 35.14 -14.33
N SER A 3 11.38 35.39 -15.14
CA SER A 3 11.24 35.69 -16.57
C SER A 3 10.66 34.53 -17.41
N ARG A 4 10.85 33.28 -16.94
CA ARG A 4 10.35 32.07 -17.61
C ARG A 4 8.87 31.83 -17.29
N LEU A 5 8.47 32.06 -16.04
CA LEU A 5 7.07 32.00 -15.59
C LEU A 5 6.20 33.05 -16.31
N GLU A 6 6.67 34.29 -16.44
CA GLU A 6 5.97 35.34 -17.19
C GLU A 6 5.76 34.98 -18.66
N THR A 7 6.78 34.36 -19.29
CA THR A 7 6.72 33.92 -20.68
C THR A 7 5.65 32.83 -20.86
N VAL A 8 5.64 31.83 -19.97
CA VAL A 8 4.66 30.72 -20.03
C VAL A 8 3.25 31.22 -19.71
N LYS A 9 3.10 32.12 -18.73
CA LYS A 9 1.82 32.75 -18.44
C LYS A 9 1.27 33.49 -19.66
N SER A 10 2.10 34.28 -20.34
CA SER A 10 1.71 34.97 -21.58
C SER A 10 1.28 33.99 -22.67
N GLU A 11 1.92 32.82 -22.75
CA GLU A 11 1.54 31.79 -23.71
C GLU A 11 0.18 31.16 -23.38
N ILE A 12 -0.03 30.83 -22.12
CA ILE A 12 -1.30 30.32 -21.60
C ILE A 12 -2.42 31.34 -21.91
N ASP A 13 -2.20 32.63 -21.61
CA ASP A 13 -3.19 33.68 -21.86
C ASP A 13 -3.50 33.83 -23.37
N SER A 14 -2.48 33.82 -24.23
CA SER A 14 -2.65 33.91 -25.69
C SER A 14 -3.38 32.70 -26.26
N THR A 15 -3.02 31.49 -25.80
CA THR A 15 -3.64 30.23 -26.24
C THR A 15 -5.13 30.25 -25.90
N ILE A 16 -5.47 30.51 -24.64
CA ILE A 16 -6.87 30.52 -24.20
C ILE A 16 -7.66 31.63 -24.87
N ALA A 17 -7.08 32.81 -25.10
CA ALA A 17 -7.76 33.88 -25.84
C ALA A 17 -8.14 33.46 -27.27
N SER A 18 -7.31 32.65 -27.93
CA SER A 18 -7.56 32.20 -29.31
C SER A 18 -8.70 31.18 -29.44
N ILE A 19 -8.93 30.36 -28.40
CA ILE A 19 -9.97 29.32 -28.38
C ILE A 19 -11.17 29.67 -27.48
N LEU A 20 -11.19 30.89 -26.91
CA LEU A 20 -12.22 31.31 -25.97
C LEU A 20 -13.66 31.17 -26.50
N PRO A 21 -13.97 31.54 -27.77
CA PRO A 21 -15.31 31.35 -28.32
C PRO A 21 -15.75 29.89 -28.36
N ASP A 22 -14.82 28.97 -28.66
CA ASP A 22 -15.11 27.53 -28.70
C ASP A 22 -15.35 26.99 -27.29
N LEU A 23 -14.53 27.40 -26.32
CA LEU A 23 -14.70 27.04 -24.90
C LEU A 23 -16.06 27.50 -24.37
N GLN A 24 -16.49 28.72 -24.73
CA GLN A 24 -17.79 29.26 -24.33
C GLN A 24 -18.95 28.46 -24.95
N LEU A 25 -18.82 28.08 -26.22
CA LEU A 25 -19.80 27.23 -26.91
C LEU A 25 -19.88 25.83 -26.29
N ILE A 26 -18.74 25.22 -25.95
CA ILE A 26 -18.66 23.90 -25.30
C ILE A 26 -19.34 23.94 -23.94
N ASN A 27 -19.00 24.92 -23.09
CA ASN A 27 -19.60 25.06 -21.77
C ASN A 27 -21.11 25.23 -21.86
N SER A 28 -21.59 26.10 -22.75
CA SER A 28 -23.04 26.32 -22.97
C SER A 28 -23.75 25.05 -23.46
N LYS A 29 -23.11 24.26 -24.33
CA LYS A 29 -23.65 22.97 -24.81
C LYS A 29 -23.76 21.95 -23.69
N ILE A 30 -22.70 21.73 -22.91
CA ILE A 30 -22.69 20.76 -21.82
C ILE A 30 -23.70 21.18 -20.74
N HIS A 31 -23.71 22.45 -20.36
CA HIS A 31 -24.66 22.99 -19.37
C HIS A 31 -26.12 22.84 -19.82
N GLY A 32 -26.41 23.17 -21.09
CA GLY A 32 -27.75 23.11 -21.66
C GLY A 32 -28.27 21.71 -21.99
N ASN A 33 -27.43 20.67 -21.91
CA ASN A 33 -27.78 19.28 -22.19
C ASN A 33 -27.32 18.38 -21.03
N PRO A 34 -27.94 18.49 -19.84
CA PRO A 34 -27.54 17.67 -18.69
C PRO A 34 -27.83 16.19 -18.94
N GLU A 35 -26.81 15.35 -18.74
CA GLU A 35 -26.90 13.90 -18.87
C GLU A 35 -26.51 13.25 -17.53
N SER A 36 -27.31 12.31 -17.05
CA SER A 36 -27.03 11.63 -15.78
C SER A 36 -25.96 10.54 -15.90
N ALA A 37 -25.53 10.03 -14.75
CA ALA A 37 -24.50 9.00 -14.61
C ALA A 37 -24.56 7.90 -15.70
N PHE A 38 -23.42 7.68 -16.36
CA PHE A 38 -23.17 6.73 -17.46
C PHE A 38 -23.93 7.01 -18.76
N LYS A 39 -24.63 8.15 -18.86
CA LYS A 39 -25.40 8.55 -20.06
C LYS A 39 -24.82 9.78 -20.76
N GLU A 40 -23.65 10.26 -20.34
CA GLU A 40 -22.99 11.49 -20.76
C GLU A 40 -22.39 11.43 -22.17
N GLN A 41 -23.15 10.94 -23.14
CA GLN A 41 -22.69 10.75 -24.52
C GLN A 41 -22.50 12.08 -25.22
N PHE A 42 -23.43 13.02 -25.05
CA PHE A 42 -23.37 14.33 -25.67
C PHE A 42 -22.20 15.16 -25.12
N ALA A 43 -21.98 15.15 -23.81
CA ALA A 43 -20.83 15.84 -23.20
C ALA A 43 -19.50 15.24 -23.69
N CYS A 44 -19.38 13.90 -23.67
CA CYS A 44 -18.21 13.18 -24.16
C CYS A 44 -17.92 13.46 -25.65
N GLU A 45 -18.94 13.42 -26.51
CA GLU A 45 -18.83 13.71 -27.94
C GLU A 45 -18.49 15.17 -28.24
N THR A 46 -19.02 16.11 -27.44
CA THR A 46 -18.73 17.54 -27.56
C THR A 46 -17.25 17.81 -27.30
N LEU A 47 -16.70 17.27 -26.19
CA LEU A 47 -15.28 17.37 -25.88
C LEU A 47 -14.41 16.64 -26.90
N HIS A 48 -14.80 15.44 -27.32
CA HIS A 48 -14.10 14.66 -28.35
C HIS A 48 -13.94 15.45 -29.66
N SER A 49 -15.04 16.02 -30.14
CA SER A 49 -15.08 16.75 -31.40
C SER A 49 -14.16 17.97 -31.38
N PHE A 50 -14.18 18.72 -30.27
CA PHE A 50 -13.30 19.87 -30.09
C PHE A 50 -11.83 19.44 -30.06
N LEU A 51 -11.46 18.47 -29.22
CA LEU A 51 -10.07 18.01 -29.11
C LEU A 51 -9.52 17.43 -30.41
N LYS A 52 -10.36 16.75 -31.21
CA LYS A 52 -10.00 16.33 -32.58
C LYS A 52 -9.79 17.51 -33.53
N SER A 53 -10.59 18.57 -33.43
CA SER A 53 -10.47 19.76 -34.28
C SER A 53 -9.19 20.57 -34.04
N LEU A 54 -8.55 20.43 -32.87
CA LEU A 54 -7.25 21.07 -32.59
C LEU A 54 -6.14 20.61 -33.56
N GLY A 55 -6.30 19.42 -34.19
CA GLY A 55 -5.43 18.95 -35.26
C GLY A 55 -3.94 18.85 -34.89
N THR A 56 -3.62 18.77 -33.59
CA THR A 56 -2.23 18.82 -33.13
C THR A 56 -1.52 17.50 -33.34
N GLU A 57 -0.31 17.55 -33.88
CA GLU A 57 0.60 16.41 -33.92
C GLU A 57 0.86 15.85 -32.51
N ASN A 58 0.95 14.53 -32.40
CA ASN A 58 1.15 13.78 -31.13
C ASN A 58 0.00 13.85 -30.10
N LEU A 59 -1.19 14.34 -30.50
CA LEU A 59 -2.41 14.25 -29.71
C LEU A 59 -3.27 13.05 -30.14
N SER A 60 -3.41 12.08 -29.24
CA SER A 60 -4.40 10.99 -29.38
C SER A 60 -5.68 11.34 -28.61
N VAL A 61 -6.84 11.06 -29.20
CA VAL A 61 -8.15 11.29 -28.57
C VAL A 61 -9.06 10.11 -28.87
N ALA A 62 -9.63 9.49 -27.84
CA ALA A 62 -10.50 8.31 -27.92
C ALA A 62 -11.70 8.43 -26.97
N THR A 63 -12.87 7.97 -27.42
CA THR A 63 -14.05 7.76 -26.57
C THR A 63 -14.18 6.28 -26.21
N GLY A 64 -14.99 5.96 -25.20
CA GLY A 64 -15.11 4.57 -24.72
C GLY A 64 -13.84 4.07 -24.03
N ALA A 65 -12.99 4.97 -23.56
CA ALA A 65 -11.69 4.63 -23.00
C ALA A 65 -11.87 3.78 -21.73
N TYR A 66 -10.90 2.88 -21.49
CA TYR A 66 -10.86 2.03 -20.29
C TYR A 66 -12.11 1.17 -20.05
N GLY A 67 -12.90 0.89 -21.11
CA GLY A 67 -14.11 0.08 -21.03
C GLY A 67 -15.37 0.83 -20.58
N LEU A 68 -15.28 2.15 -20.33
CA LEU A 68 -16.42 2.99 -19.97
C LEU A 68 -16.89 3.78 -21.19
N LYS A 69 -18.12 3.50 -21.65
CA LYS A 69 -18.67 4.05 -22.90
C LYS A 69 -18.61 5.59 -22.96
N THR A 70 -18.89 6.26 -21.86
CA THR A 70 -18.93 7.72 -21.77
C THR A 70 -17.63 8.33 -21.26
N CYS A 71 -16.56 7.55 -21.13
CA CYS A 71 -15.22 8.08 -20.84
C CYS A 71 -14.52 8.58 -22.11
N LEU A 72 -13.86 9.72 -21.99
CA LEU A 72 -12.97 10.30 -23.00
C LEU A 72 -11.52 10.25 -22.51
N GLU A 73 -10.59 9.83 -23.34
CA GLU A 73 -9.16 10.05 -23.10
C GLU A 73 -8.58 10.91 -24.21
N ALA A 74 -7.95 12.02 -23.84
CA ALA A 74 -7.03 12.75 -24.70
C ALA A 74 -5.63 12.69 -24.10
N ARG A 75 -4.65 12.27 -24.89
CA ARG A 75 -3.26 12.16 -24.46
C ARG A 75 -2.34 12.83 -25.48
N TYR A 76 -1.65 13.87 -25.03
CA TYR A 76 -0.59 14.55 -25.77
C TYR A 76 0.77 14.03 -25.31
N ARG A 77 1.63 13.64 -26.24
CA ARG A 77 3.01 13.25 -25.96
C ARG A 77 3.97 14.25 -26.57
N SER A 78 4.83 14.85 -25.74
CA SER A 78 5.87 15.74 -26.25
C SER A 78 6.81 14.99 -27.22
N PRO A 79 7.29 15.63 -28.31
CA PRO A 79 8.33 15.04 -29.16
C PRO A 79 9.64 14.73 -28.42
N ALA A 80 9.92 15.44 -27.32
CA ALA A 80 11.07 15.17 -26.46
C ALA A 80 10.83 13.87 -25.67
N ARG A 81 11.78 12.93 -25.73
CA ARG A 81 11.65 11.61 -25.08
C ARG A 81 11.85 11.72 -23.55
N GLY A 82 11.04 10.97 -22.79
CA GLY A 82 11.10 10.95 -21.32
C GLY A 82 10.18 12.01 -20.69
N GLY A 83 10.33 12.23 -19.38
CA GLY A 83 9.55 13.24 -18.64
C GLY A 83 8.38 12.66 -17.84
N ARG A 84 7.74 13.54 -17.07
CA ARG A 84 6.59 13.21 -16.21
C ARG A 84 5.28 13.23 -16.99
N CYS A 85 4.23 12.64 -16.41
CA CYS A 85 2.87 12.71 -16.96
C CYS A 85 1.94 13.49 -16.02
N VAL A 86 1.32 14.56 -16.53
CA VAL A 86 0.31 15.35 -15.81
C VAL A 86 -1.08 14.92 -16.29
N ASN A 87 -1.93 14.48 -15.36
CA ASN A 87 -3.32 14.14 -15.62
C ASN A 87 -4.27 15.27 -15.16
N PHE A 88 -5.31 15.55 -15.96
CA PHE A 88 -6.45 16.38 -15.61
C PHE A 88 -7.75 15.57 -15.67
N ASN A 89 -8.62 15.71 -14.67
CA ASN A 89 -9.95 15.06 -14.66
C ASN A 89 -11.06 16.05 -14.99
N ALA A 90 -11.87 15.73 -16.00
CA ALA A 90 -13.01 16.48 -16.47
C ALA A 90 -14.31 15.72 -16.17
N GLU A 91 -14.98 16.09 -15.07
CA GLU A 91 -16.35 15.61 -14.77
C GLU A 91 -17.36 16.35 -15.63
N TYR A 92 -18.43 15.68 -16.04
CA TYR A 92 -19.48 16.29 -16.86
C TYR A 92 -20.85 15.61 -16.76
N ASP A 93 -21.02 14.69 -15.82
CA ASP A 93 -22.34 14.15 -15.48
C ASP A 93 -23.15 15.17 -14.70
N ALA A 94 -24.47 14.99 -14.71
CA ALA A 94 -25.42 15.89 -14.09
C ALA A 94 -26.39 15.14 -13.17
N LEU A 95 -26.90 15.85 -12.18
CA LEU A 95 -27.91 15.32 -11.29
C LEU A 95 -29.27 15.20 -12.00
N PRO A 96 -30.04 14.12 -11.73
CA PRO A 96 -31.38 13.96 -12.26
C PRO A 96 -32.25 15.19 -11.92
N GLU A 97 -32.98 15.69 -12.93
CA GLU A 97 -33.97 16.78 -12.82
C GLU A 97 -33.43 18.19 -12.51
N ILE A 98 -32.26 18.33 -11.88
CA ILE A 98 -31.67 19.63 -11.48
C ILE A 98 -30.42 20.03 -12.26
N GLY A 99 -29.94 19.17 -13.18
CA GLY A 99 -28.85 19.49 -14.11
C GLY A 99 -27.48 19.56 -13.43
N HIS A 100 -26.61 20.45 -13.90
CA HIS A 100 -25.25 20.64 -13.40
C HIS A 100 -25.23 21.38 -12.04
N ALA A 101 -26.02 20.92 -11.09
CA ALA A 101 -26.16 21.53 -9.76
C ALA A 101 -24.94 21.28 -8.84
N CYS A 102 -24.02 20.41 -9.24
CA CYS A 102 -22.67 20.28 -8.68
C CYS A 102 -21.60 21.03 -9.51
N GLY A 103 -22.01 21.61 -10.65
CA GLY A 103 -21.17 22.44 -11.51
C GLY A 103 -20.17 21.67 -12.38
N HIS A 104 -20.45 20.40 -12.69
CA HIS A 104 -19.55 19.54 -13.48
C HIS A 104 -19.23 20.13 -14.87
N ASN A 105 -20.15 20.88 -15.50
CA ASN A 105 -19.83 21.64 -16.72
C ASN A 105 -18.59 22.56 -16.57
N LEU A 106 -18.40 23.16 -15.39
CA LEU A 106 -17.26 24.03 -15.09
C LEU A 106 -15.99 23.22 -14.74
N ILE A 107 -16.13 22.03 -14.18
CA ILE A 107 -15.02 21.09 -13.92
C ILE A 107 -14.44 20.61 -15.25
N ALA A 108 -15.31 20.14 -16.16
CA ALA A 108 -14.91 19.82 -17.53
C ALA A 108 -14.24 21.01 -18.23
N LEU A 109 -14.79 22.21 -18.09
CA LEU A 109 -14.23 23.42 -18.68
C LEU A 109 -12.84 23.74 -18.11
N ALA A 110 -12.66 23.77 -16.80
CA ALA A 110 -11.39 24.09 -16.15
C ALA A 110 -10.29 23.09 -16.56
N SER A 111 -10.61 21.79 -16.59
CA SER A 111 -9.68 20.75 -17.01
C SER A 111 -9.39 20.79 -18.52
N LEU A 112 -10.35 21.15 -19.36
CA LEU A 112 -10.13 21.36 -20.80
C LEU A 112 -9.22 22.58 -21.06
N VAL A 113 -9.45 23.68 -20.35
CA VAL A 113 -8.58 24.87 -20.37
C VAL A 113 -7.18 24.49 -19.94
N ALA A 114 -7.05 23.74 -18.84
CA ALA A 114 -5.76 23.33 -18.30
C ALA A 114 -4.98 22.45 -19.28
N PHE A 115 -5.64 21.44 -19.86
CA PHE A 115 -5.06 20.54 -20.85
C PHE A 115 -4.58 21.28 -22.10
N THR A 116 -5.43 22.12 -22.69
CA THR A 116 -5.11 22.84 -23.95
C THR A 116 -4.01 23.89 -23.75
N ALA A 117 -4.06 24.64 -22.65
CA ALA A 117 -3.02 25.61 -22.30
C ALA A 117 -1.67 24.94 -22.01
N LEU A 118 -1.64 23.86 -21.24
CA LEU A 118 -0.40 23.14 -20.94
C LEU A 118 0.17 22.49 -22.20
N GLN A 119 -0.68 21.91 -23.05
CA GLN A 119 -0.27 21.29 -24.30
C GLN A 119 0.38 22.30 -25.25
N ALA A 120 -0.20 23.49 -25.42
CA ALA A 120 0.42 24.56 -26.20
C ALA A 120 1.75 25.03 -25.58
N ALA A 121 1.79 25.22 -24.26
CA ALA A 121 3.00 25.63 -23.56
C ALA A 121 4.14 24.61 -23.68
N VAL A 122 3.86 23.31 -23.53
CA VAL A 122 4.84 22.22 -23.69
C VAL A 122 5.31 22.14 -25.13
N HIS A 123 4.40 22.20 -26.11
CA HIS A 123 4.75 22.17 -27.52
C HIS A 123 5.71 23.31 -27.89
N LYS A 124 5.42 24.53 -27.44
CA LYS A 124 6.23 25.72 -27.75
C LYS A 124 7.55 25.76 -26.99
N SER A 125 7.56 25.31 -25.73
CA SER A 125 8.77 25.31 -24.89
C SER A 125 9.70 24.13 -25.11
N GLY A 126 9.22 23.06 -25.78
CA GLY A 126 10.01 21.88 -26.11
C GLY A 126 10.35 20.99 -24.91
N ILE A 127 9.62 21.12 -23.80
CA ILE A 127 9.85 20.35 -22.57
C ILE A 127 9.36 18.90 -22.75
N ALA A 128 10.05 17.95 -22.13
CA ALA A 128 9.68 16.53 -22.16
C ALA A 128 8.53 16.24 -21.18
N GLY A 129 7.55 15.45 -21.60
CA GLY A 129 6.42 15.08 -20.75
C GLY A 129 5.16 14.70 -21.51
N ASP A 130 4.31 13.96 -20.81
CA ASP A 130 2.99 13.54 -21.27
C ASP A 130 1.91 14.38 -20.56
N ILE A 131 0.82 14.66 -21.29
CA ILE A 131 -0.35 15.32 -20.72
C ILE A 131 -1.56 14.44 -21.04
N GLN A 132 -2.36 14.14 -20.03
CA GLN A 132 -3.58 13.36 -20.15
C GLN A 132 -4.77 14.18 -19.66
N LEU A 133 -5.86 14.20 -20.44
CA LEU A 133 -7.17 14.64 -20.01
C LEU A 133 -8.09 13.42 -20.00
N LEU A 134 -8.66 13.12 -18.84
CA LEU A 134 -9.68 12.09 -18.70
C LEU A 134 -11.04 12.78 -18.53
N GLY A 135 -11.96 12.48 -19.43
CA GLY A 135 -13.38 12.69 -19.21
C GLY A 135 -13.92 11.61 -18.29
N THR A 136 -14.29 11.99 -17.08
CA THR A 136 -14.65 11.07 -16.00
C THR A 136 -16.17 11.02 -15.86
N PRO A 137 -16.85 9.93 -16.26
CA PRO A 137 -18.30 9.83 -16.17
C PRO A 137 -18.76 9.52 -14.73
N ALA A 138 -20.05 9.69 -14.46
CA ALA A 138 -20.74 9.13 -13.29
C ALA A 138 -20.07 9.37 -11.93
N GLU A 139 -19.68 10.62 -11.63
CA GLU A 139 -19.24 10.99 -10.28
C GLU A 139 -20.43 10.95 -9.30
N GLU A 140 -21.62 11.43 -9.73
CA GLU A 140 -22.80 11.62 -8.86
C GLU A 140 -23.48 10.31 -8.44
N ASP A 141 -23.40 9.26 -9.28
CA ASP A 141 -24.07 7.98 -9.06
C ASP A 141 -23.32 6.84 -9.78
N GLY A 142 -22.07 6.58 -9.38
CA GLY A 142 -21.29 5.48 -9.93
C GLY A 142 -19.81 5.39 -9.53
N GLY A 143 -19.18 6.51 -9.16
CA GLY A 143 -17.76 6.56 -8.81
C GLY A 143 -16.87 6.29 -10.01
N GLY A 144 -17.14 6.94 -11.14
CA GLY A 144 -16.46 6.61 -12.39
C GLY A 144 -14.94 6.79 -12.36
N LYS A 145 -14.38 7.66 -11.50
CA LYS A 145 -12.91 7.70 -11.32
C LYS A 145 -12.37 6.48 -10.61
N ILE A 146 -13.13 5.87 -9.70
CA ILE A 146 -12.78 4.59 -9.08
C ILE A 146 -12.70 3.50 -10.15
N MET A 147 -13.68 3.45 -11.06
CA MET A 147 -13.69 2.51 -12.18
C MET A 147 -12.52 2.76 -13.14
N LEU A 148 -12.21 4.01 -13.46
CA LEU A 148 -11.07 4.37 -14.29
C LEU A 148 -9.73 4.01 -13.63
N LEU A 149 -9.62 4.22 -12.32
CA LEU A 149 -8.47 3.81 -11.52
C LEU A 149 -8.24 2.30 -11.58
N GLU A 150 -9.30 1.50 -11.36
CA GLU A 150 -9.25 0.04 -11.45
C GLU A 150 -8.94 -0.47 -12.87
N ALA A 151 -9.38 0.27 -13.89
CA ALA A 151 -9.11 -0.04 -15.29
C ALA A 151 -7.70 0.34 -15.75
N GLY A 152 -6.95 1.09 -14.93
CA GLY A 152 -5.55 1.48 -15.18
C GLY A 152 -5.38 2.85 -15.83
N ALA A 153 -6.40 3.73 -15.81
CA ALA A 153 -6.36 5.02 -16.50
C ALA A 153 -5.29 5.99 -15.99
N PHE A 154 -4.87 5.83 -14.74
CA PHE A 154 -3.85 6.66 -14.08
C PHE A 154 -2.47 5.98 -14.08
N GLN A 155 -2.31 4.80 -14.69
CA GLN A 155 -1.01 4.13 -14.76
C GLN A 155 -0.03 4.97 -15.58
N GLY A 156 1.12 5.29 -14.99
CA GLY A 156 2.13 6.14 -15.60
C GLY A 156 1.87 7.64 -15.48
N CYS A 157 0.82 8.07 -14.77
CA CYS A 157 0.61 9.47 -14.37
C CYS A 157 1.41 9.78 -13.10
N ASP A 158 2.07 10.93 -13.05
CA ASP A 158 2.83 11.36 -11.86
C ASP A 158 2.01 12.25 -10.93
N VAL A 159 1.06 13.00 -11.49
CA VAL A 159 0.13 13.87 -10.75
C VAL A 159 -1.26 13.86 -11.39
N SER A 160 -2.30 14.05 -10.58
CA SER A 160 -3.68 14.28 -11.07
C SER A 160 -4.21 15.61 -10.52
N LEU A 161 -4.71 16.46 -11.40
CA LEU A 161 -5.13 17.83 -11.08
C LEU A 161 -6.59 18.05 -11.50
N MET A 162 -7.40 18.63 -10.62
CA MET A 162 -8.74 19.10 -10.95
C MET A 162 -9.17 20.25 -10.04
N ALA A 163 -10.25 20.93 -10.42
CA ALA A 163 -10.86 21.94 -9.58
C ALA A 163 -12.39 21.90 -9.65
N HIS A 164 -13.04 22.16 -8.54
CA HIS A 164 -14.47 21.99 -8.33
C HIS A 164 -15.13 23.32 -7.95
N PRO A 165 -16.24 23.73 -8.61
CA PRO A 165 -16.93 24.95 -8.24
C PRO A 165 -17.73 24.77 -6.95
N THR A 166 -17.78 25.79 -6.10
CA THR A 166 -18.68 25.88 -4.94
C THR A 166 -19.27 27.28 -4.86
N ALA A 167 -20.19 27.55 -3.93
CA ALA A 167 -20.71 28.90 -3.80
C ALA A 167 -19.60 29.81 -3.26
N MET A 168 -19.51 31.05 -3.75
CA MET A 168 -18.53 32.03 -3.26
C MET A 168 -18.62 32.22 -1.73
N SER A 169 -19.81 32.04 -1.14
CA SER A 169 -20.03 32.12 0.31
C SER A 169 -19.44 30.96 1.12
N ASP A 170 -19.03 29.87 0.48
CA ASP A 170 -18.46 28.69 1.15
C ASP A 170 -16.95 28.88 1.46
N HIS A 171 -16.32 29.87 0.83
CA HIS A 171 -14.92 30.18 1.03
C HIS A 171 -14.71 31.25 2.11
N PRO A 172 -13.54 31.28 2.77
CA PRO A 172 -13.22 32.31 3.73
C PRO A 172 -13.29 33.72 3.10
N ALA A 173 -13.79 34.68 3.85
CA ALA A 173 -13.96 36.05 3.37
C ALA A 173 -12.65 36.62 2.79
N GLY A 174 -12.73 37.17 1.58
CA GLY A 174 -11.58 37.72 0.86
C GLY A 174 -10.92 36.76 -0.12
N TYR A 175 -11.21 35.46 -0.06
CA TYR A 175 -10.68 34.47 -1.00
C TYR A 175 -11.71 34.09 -2.07
N LYS A 176 -11.22 33.82 -3.28
CA LYS A 176 -12.00 33.37 -4.44
C LYS A 176 -12.12 31.84 -4.53
N GLY A 177 -11.43 31.11 -3.66
CA GLY A 177 -11.39 29.66 -3.67
C GLY A 177 -10.54 29.10 -2.54
N THR A 178 -10.33 27.79 -2.56
CA THR A 178 -9.44 27.06 -1.64
C THR A 178 -8.64 26.01 -2.41
N ALA A 179 -7.31 25.96 -2.24
CA ALA A 179 -6.45 25.06 -3.01
C ALA A 179 -6.56 23.61 -2.56
N GLY A 180 -6.88 23.35 -1.29
CA GLY A 180 -7.16 22.02 -0.78
C GLY A 180 -8.16 22.02 0.38
N GLN A 181 -9.14 21.13 0.33
CA GLN A 181 -10.12 20.94 1.39
C GLN A 181 -10.32 19.43 1.61
N THR A 182 -10.25 18.97 2.86
CA THR A 182 -10.48 17.54 3.17
C THR A 182 -11.90 17.16 2.80
N SER A 183 -12.13 15.96 2.25
CA SER A 183 -13.48 15.40 1.99
C SER A 183 -13.81 14.29 2.99
N THR A 184 -15.09 13.91 3.07
CA THR A 184 -15.52 12.74 3.85
C THR A 184 -15.50 11.49 3.01
N ALA A 185 -15.16 10.38 3.64
CA ALA A 185 -15.36 9.08 3.04
C ALA A 185 -16.83 8.68 3.11
N LEU A 186 -17.31 8.02 2.06
CA LEU A 186 -18.68 7.56 1.92
C LEU A 186 -18.73 6.11 1.45
N LEU A 187 -19.64 5.34 2.04
CA LEU A 187 -19.97 3.98 1.61
C LEU A 187 -21.49 3.83 1.55
N ASP A 188 -22.00 3.45 0.38
CA ASP A 188 -23.41 3.13 0.18
C ASP A 188 -23.67 1.63 0.26
N LEU A 189 -24.75 1.30 0.96
CA LEU A 189 -25.22 -0.04 1.25
C LEU A 189 -26.65 -0.17 0.75
N THR A 190 -26.93 -1.19 -0.04
CA THR A 190 -28.30 -1.54 -0.43
C THR A 190 -28.64 -2.91 0.12
N CYS A 191 -29.75 -3.02 0.84
CA CYS A 191 -30.18 -4.28 1.43
C CYS A 191 -31.58 -4.67 0.94
N THR A 192 -31.72 -5.90 0.46
CA THR A 192 -33.00 -6.52 0.12
C THR A 192 -33.33 -7.60 1.14
N PHE A 193 -34.52 -7.50 1.73
CA PHE A 193 -35.10 -8.52 2.59
C PHE A 193 -36.10 -9.36 1.81
N TRP A 194 -35.96 -10.68 1.90
CA TRP A 194 -36.81 -11.66 1.24
C TRP A 194 -37.55 -12.50 2.27
N GLY A 195 -38.87 -12.36 2.29
CA GLY A 195 -39.81 -13.09 3.13
C GLY A 195 -40.76 -13.98 2.32
N LYS A 196 -42.00 -14.10 2.77
CA LYS A 196 -43.03 -14.99 2.20
C LYS A 196 -44.40 -14.34 2.27
N ASN A 197 -45.10 -14.27 1.13
CA ASN A 197 -46.42 -13.65 1.03
C ASN A 197 -47.47 -14.44 1.83
N ALA A 198 -48.38 -13.71 2.48
CA ALA A 198 -49.59 -14.25 3.10
C ALA A 198 -50.68 -13.18 3.18
N HIS A 199 -51.94 -13.59 3.37
CA HIS A 199 -53.03 -12.65 3.56
C HIS A 199 -53.05 -12.18 5.02
N ALA A 200 -52.83 -10.88 5.24
CA ALA A 200 -52.59 -10.34 6.59
C ALA A 200 -53.77 -10.59 7.56
N GLY A 201 -55.01 -10.54 7.07
CA GLY A 201 -56.20 -10.82 7.89
C GLY A 201 -56.68 -12.27 7.98
N LEU A 202 -56.22 -13.19 7.12
CA LEU A 202 -56.78 -14.55 7.03
C LEU A 202 -55.81 -15.61 7.54
N ASN A 203 -54.54 -15.52 7.16
CA ASN A 203 -53.52 -16.51 7.51
C ASN A 203 -52.13 -15.87 7.73
N PRO A 204 -52.00 -14.89 8.64
CA PRO A 204 -50.73 -14.19 8.87
C PRO A 204 -49.58 -15.12 9.33
N TRP A 205 -49.89 -16.24 9.98
CA TRP A 205 -48.89 -17.23 10.43
C TRP A 205 -48.17 -17.96 9.29
N ASP A 206 -48.70 -17.94 8.07
CA ASP A 206 -48.05 -18.55 6.90
C ASP A 206 -46.99 -17.64 6.26
N GLY A 207 -46.94 -16.36 6.66
CA GLY A 207 -46.10 -15.32 6.07
C GLY A 207 -44.79 -15.08 6.81
N ILE A 208 -43.83 -14.48 6.10
CA ILE A 208 -42.58 -13.93 6.64
C ILE A 208 -42.52 -12.50 6.13
N ASN A 209 -42.60 -11.52 7.04
CA ASN A 209 -42.84 -10.13 6.68
C ASN A 209 -41.54 -9.36 6.44
N ALA A 210 -41.23 -9.07 5.17
CA ALA A 210 -40.05 -8.30 4.81
C ALA A 210 -40.08 -6.84 5.30
N LEU A 211 -41.27 -6.26 5.52
CA LEU A 211 -41.39 -4.91 6.08
C LEU A 211 -41.03 -4.89 7.57
N ASP A 212 -41.30 -5.97 8.31
CA ASP A 212 -40.87 -6.08 9.72
C ASP A 212 -39.34 -6.11 9.83
N ALA A 213 -38.65 -6.72 8.86
CA ALA A 213 -37.18 -6.67 8.78
C ALA A 213 -36.69 -5.24 8.57
N VAL A 214 -37.36 -4.45 7.73
CA VAL A 214 -37.02 -3.02 7.55
C VAL A 214 -37.20 -2.25 8.86
N VAL A 215 -38.31 -2.44 9.57
CA VAL A 215 -38.58 -1.79 10.86
C VAL A 215 -37.54 -2.20 11.91
N CYS A 216 -37.20 -3.48 11.99
CA CYS A 216 -36.18 -3.99 12.91
C CYS A 216 -34.79 -3.42 12.57
N ALA A 217 -34.41 -3.38 11.29
CA ALA A 217 -33.15 -2.78 10.85
C ALA A 217 -33.07 -1.29 11.21
N TYR A 218 -34.16 -0.54 10.97
CA TYR A 218 -34.25 0.87 11.31
C TYR A 218 -34.05 1.10 12.81
N ASN A 219 -34.67 0.27 13.67
CA ASN A 219 -34.51 0.34 15.12
C ASN A 219 -33.09 -0.02 15.57
N ASN A 220 -32.51 -1.10 15.03
CA ASN A 220 -31.12 -1.50 15.32
C ASN A 220 -30.14 -0.36 15.00
N ILE A 221 -30.30 0.26 13.83
CA ILE A 221 -29.47 1.40 13.41
C ILE A 221 -29.75 2.64 14.28
N SER A 222 -30.99 2.85 14.71
CA SER A 222 -31.35 3.93 15.64
C SER A 222 -30.61 3.78 16.98
N VAL A 223 -30.48 2.56 17.50
CA VAL A 223 -29.68 2.29 18.71
C VAL A 223 -28.19 2.48 18.45
N LEU A 224 -27.68 2.00 17.31
CA LEU A 224 -26.29 2.22 16.90
C LEU A 224 -25.92 3.71 16.85
N ARG A 225 -26.86 4.58 16.49
CA ARG A 225 -26.62 6.04 16.42
C ARG A 225 -26.15 6.66 17.74
N GLN A 226 -26.43 6.05 18.89
CA GLN A 226 -25.94 6.50 20.19
C GLN A 226 -24.42 6.32 20.37
N GLN A 227 -23.79 5.47 19.55
CA GLN A 227 -22.36 5.15 19.62
C GLN A 227 -21.55 5.77 18.48
N LEU A 228 -22.14 6.72 17.73
CA LEU A 228 -21.44 7.37 16.61
C LEU A 228 -20.41 8.37 17.11
N HIS A 229 -19.27 8.40 16.43
CA HIS A 229 -18.32 9.48 16.61
C HIS A 229 -18.93 10.80 16.08
N PRO A 230 -18.53 11.98 16.59
CA PRO A 230 -19.06 13.27 16.11
C PRO A 230 -18.96 13.52 14.60
N VAL A 231 -18.04 12.83 13.92
CA VAL A 231 -17.79 12.92 12.45
C VAL A 231 -18.49 11.82 11.65
N ASP A 232 -19.17 10.89 12.31
CA ASP A 232 -19.83 9.77 11.65
C ASP A 232 -21.30 10.09 11.36
N ARG A 233 -21.80 9.66 10.20
CA ARG A 233 -23.22 9.80 9.83
C ARG A 233 -23.74 8.50 9.24
N ILE A 234 -25.00 8.18 9.54
CA ILE A 234 -25.77 7.11 8.89
C ILE A 234 -27.10 7.68 8.43
N HIS A 235 -27.32 7.73 7.13
CA HIS A 235 -28.61 8.08 6.51
C HIS A 235 -29.18 6.86 5.83
N GLY A 236 -30.51 6.73 5.78
CA GLY A 236 -31.14 5.60 5.12
C GLY A 236 -32.49 5.94 4.54
N ALA A 237 -32.87 5.20 3.51
CA ALA A 237 -34.11 5.35 2.77
C ALA A 237 -34.75 3.99 2.51
N ILE A 238 -36.08 3.96 2.48
CA ILE A 238 -36.84 2.80 2.02
C ILE A 238 -36.98 2.92 0.50
N LEU A 239 -36.29 2.05 -0.23
CA LEU A 239 -36.26 2.05 -1.69
C LEU A 239 -37.45 1.28 -2.28
N GLU A 240 -37.90 0.23 -1.58
CA GLU A 240 -39.04 -0.60 -1.97
C GLU A 240 -39.82 -1.03 -0.73
N ALA A 241 -41.11 -0.68 -0.67
CA ALA A 241 -42.04 -1.12 0.37
C ALA A 241 -43.45 -1.36 -0.20
N PRO A 242 -44.24 -2.28 0.40
CA PRO A 242 -45.61 -2.52 -0.03
C PRO A 242 -46.50 -1.29 0.18
N LYS A 243 -47.42 -1.06 -0.74
CA LYS A 243 -48.40 0.04 -0.70
C LYS A 243 -49.80 -0.39 -0.27
N VAL A 244 -49.96 -1.64 0.19
CA VAL A 244 -51.26 -2.25 0.53
C VAL A 244 -51.17 -2.89 1.91
N ALA A 245 -52.12 -2.57 2.80
CA ALA A 245 -52.08 -3.00 4.21
C ALA A 245 -52.52 -4.45 4.46
N ASN A 246 -53.29 -5.07 3.56
CA ASN A 246 -53.88 -6.39 3.76
C ASN A 246 -53.01 -7.55 3.19
N VAL A 247 -51.70 -7.34 3.03
CA VAL A 247 -50.76 -8.33 2.48
C VAL A 247 -49.49 -8.34 3.33
N ILE A 248 -49.01 -9.53 3.70
CA ILE A 248 -47.66 -9.70 4.24
C ILE A 248 -46.67 -9.66 3.07
N PRO A 249 -45.76 -8.68 2.99
CA PRO A 249 -44.83 -8.54 1.87
C PRO A 249 -43.70 -9.56 1.93
N SER A 250 -43.47 -10.26 0.82
CA SER A 250 -42.29 -11.12 0.63
C SER A 250 -41.02 -10.37 0.25
N ARG A 251 -41.06 -9.06 0.00
CA ARG A 251 -39.90 -8.29 -0.43
C ARG A 251 -39.97 -6.85 0.08
N ALA A 252 -38.84 -6.34 0.58
CA ALA A 252 -38.63 -4.93 0.88
C ALA A 252 -37.14 -4.59 0.64
N LYS A 253 -36.86 -3.35 0.22
CA LYS A 253 -35.50 -2.90 -0.11
C LYS A 253 -35.20 -1.56 0.57
N VAL A 254 -34.02 -1.45 1.15
CA VAL A 254 -33.53 -0.24 1.83
C VAL A 254 -32.15 0.14 1.31
N GLY A 255 -31.85 1.43 1.34
CA GLY A 255 -30.53 1.99 1.08
C GLY A 255 -30.01 2.70 2.33
N TYR A 256 -28.74 2.57 2.63
CA TYR A 256 -28.06 3.26 3.71
C TYR A 256 -26.74 3.85 3.23
N THR A 257 -26.52 5.13 3.52
CA THR A 257 -25.27 5.83 3.28
C THR A 257 -24.56 6.03 4.62
N VAL A 258 -23.33 5.55 4.71
CA VAL A 258 -22.46 5.82 5.85
C VAL A 258 -21.38 6.82 5.46
N ARG A 259 -21.11 7.78 6.34
CA ARG A 259 -20.04 8.77 6.16
C ARG A 259 -19.15 8.81 7.39
N SER A 260 -17.86 9.02 7.16
CA SER A 260 -16.87 9.26 8.20
C SER A 260 -15.77 10.19 7.69
N SER A 261 -14.98 10.77 8.58
CA SER A 261 -13.86 11.63 8.20
C SER A 261 -12.72 10.88 7.51
N THR A 262 -12.73 9.55 7.53
CA THR A 262 -11.70 8.71 6.90
C THR A 262 -12.33 7.49 6.24
N ARG A 263 -11.70 6.98 5.17
CA ARG A 263 -12.05 5.73 4.49
C ARG A 263 -12.16 4.56 5.46
N ARG A 264 -11.22 4.46 6.40
CA ARG A 264 -11.22 3.43 7.46
C ARG A 264 -12.43 3.57 8.39
N GLY A 265 -12.78 4.79 8.77
CA GLY A 265 -13.96 5.06 9.59
C GLY A 265 -15.26 4.67 8.88
N ALA A 266 -15.38 4.99 7.58
CA ALA A 266 -16.54 4.66 6.77
C ALA A 266 -16.74 3.14 6.63
N TYR A 267 -15.69 2.36 6.39
CA TYR A 267 -15.78 0.90 6.38
C TYR A 267 -16.24 0.35 7.74
N ARG A 268 -15.58 0.76 8.83
CA ARG A 268 -15.93 0.31 10.19
C ARG A 268 -17.39 0.61 10.54
N LEU A 269 -17.88 1.77 10.14
CA LEU A 269 -19.26 2.17 10.36
C LEU A 269 -20.24 1.38 9.48
N GLY A 270 -19.89 1.17 8.21
CA GLY A 270 -20.65 0.36 7.26
C GLY A 270 -20.89 -1.04 7.78
N GLU A 271 -19.88 -1.69 8.34
CA GLU A 271 -20.03 -3.03 8.92
C GLU A 271 -20.98 -3.09 10.11
N LYS A 272 -20.99 -2.05 10.96
CA LYS A 272 -21.97 -1.97 12.04
C LYS A 272 -23.39 -1.84 11.47
N VAL A 273 -23.57 -1.06 10.40
CA VAL A 273 -24.85 -0.95 9.70
C VAL A 273 -25.26 -2.28 9.09
N GLU A 274 -24.34 -3.02 8.47
CA GLU A 274 -24.62 -4.35 7.94
C GLU A 274 -24.96 -5.37 9.02
N ALA A 275 -24.29 -5.31 10.17
CA ALA A 275 -24.63 -6.14 11.31
C ALA A 275 -26.08 -5.86 11.77
N CYS A 276 -26.50 -4.59 11.81
CA CYS A 276 -27.88 -4.22 12.11
C CYS A 276 -28.88 -4.75 11.07
N LEU A 277 -28.54 -4.70 9.78
CA LEU A 277 -29.36 -5.22 8.67
C LEU A 277 -29.49 -6.75 8.73
N ASN A 278 -28.38 -7.46 8.95
CA ASN A 278 -28.37 -8.91 9.09
C ASN A 278 -29.14 -9.38 10.32
N ALA A 279 -28.98 -8.70 11.46
CA ALA A 279 -29.72 -8.99 12.68
C ALA A 279 -31.24 -8.86 12.47
N ALA A 280 -31.67 -7.89 11.66
CA ALA A 280 -33.07 -7.68 11.35
C ALA A 280 -33.69 -8.77 10.46
N GLY A 281 -32.93 -9.25 9.46
CA GLY A 281 -33.35 -10.40 8.68
C GLY A 281 -33.49 -11.66 9.54
N LEU A 282 -32.48 -11.91 10.38
CA LEU A 282 -32.50 -13.04 11.31
C LEU A 282 -33.69 -13.00 12.28
N ALA A 283 -33.96 -11.84 12.88
CA ALA A 283 -35.03 -11.68 13.86
C ALA A 283 -36.44 -11.93 13.28
N THR A 284 -36.63 -11.67 11.99
CA THR A 284 -37.93 -11.80 11.31
C THR A 284 -38.05 -13.05 10.46
N GLY A 285 -36.98 -13.85 10.33
CA GLY A 285 -36.94 -15.02 9.44
C GLY A 285 -36.77 -14.68 7.97
N CYS A 286 -36.46 -13.43 7.61
CA CYS A 286 -36.17 -13.03 6.23
C CYS A 286 -34.75 -13.46 5.82
N LYS A 287 -34.58 -13.80 4.55
CA LYS A 287 -33.26 -13.85 3.92
C LYS A 287 -32.81 -12.42 3.62
N THR A 288 -31.56 -12.10 3.97
CA THR A 288 -30.95 -10.79 3.74
C THR A 288 -29.93 -10.85 2.61
N GLU A 289 -29.94 -9.85 1.74
CA GLU A 289 -28.97 -9.68 0.65
C GLU A 289 -28.49 -8.22 0.64
N ILE A 290 -27.20 -8.00 0.89
CA ILE A 290 -26.59 -6.67 1.00
C ILE A 290 -25.59 -6.49 -0.15
N TYR A 291 -25.68 -5.34 -0.82
CA TYR A 291 -24.75 -4.89 -1.85
C TYR A 291 -24.05 -3.62 -1.37
N ARG A 292 -22.72 -3.60 -1.47
CA ARG A 292 -21.86 -2.44 -1.17
C ARG A 292 -21.51 -1.75 -2.48
N GLN A 293 -21.74 -0.45 -2.58
CA GLN A 293 -21.16 0.34 -3.66
C GLN A 293 -19.65 0.57 -3.42
N PRO A 294 -18.86 0.90 -4.46
CA PRO A 294 -17.48 1.35 -4.28
C PRO A 294 -17.39 2.51 -3.29
N LEU A 295 -16.42 2.45 -2.38
CA LEU A 295 -16.23 3.47 -1.36
C LEU A 295 -15.56 4.71 -1.97
N TYR A 296 -16.11 5.89 -1.66
CA TYR A 296 -15.49 7.17 -1.95
C TYR A 296 -14.55 7.47 -0.78
N ALA A 297 -13.25 7.61 -1.04
CA ALA A 297 -12.26 7.86 0.00
C ALA A 297 -12.28 9.34 0.42
N ASP A 298 -11.80 9.62 1.64
CA ASP A 298 -11.46 10.98 2.05
C ASP A 298 -10.32 11.52 1.17
N LEU A 299 -10.31 12.82 0.87
CA LEU A 299 -9.27 13.42 0.05
C LEU A 299 -8.01 13.69 0.88
N ARG A 300 -6.86 13.16 0.45
CA ARG A 300 -5.54 13.47 1.02
C ARG A 300 -4.97 14.73 0.39
N LEU A 301 -4.80 15.77 1.20
CA LEU A 301 -4.26 17.05 0.75
C LEU A 301 -2.76 16.94 0.44
N ASN A 302 -2.36 17.38 -0.76
CA ASN A 302 -0.97 17.59 -1.10
C ASN A 302 -0.61 19.08 -0.94
N LYS A 303 0.04 19.42 0.18
CA LYS A 303 0.38 20.82 0.50
C LYS A 303 1.25 21.48 -0.58
N THR A 304 2.23 20.77 -1.15
CA THR A 304 3.08 21.31 -2.22
C THR A 304 2.27 21.73 -3.44
N LEU A 305 1.34 20.88 -3.89
CA LEU A 305 0.46 21.22 -5.02
C LEU A 305 -0.50 22.37 -4.66
N CYS A 306 -0.99 22.41 -3.40
CA CYS A 306 -1.82 23.50 -2.92
C CYS A 306 -1.07 24.84 -2.95
N SER A 307 0.16 24.90 -2.41
CA SER A 307 0.98 26.13 -2.39
C SER A 307 1.31 26.62 -3.80
N LYS A 308 1.62 25.69 -4.72
CA LYS A 308 1.84 26.01 -6.14
C LYS A 308 0.59 26.59 -6.78
N PHE A 309 -0.57 25.99 -6.53
CA PHE A 309 -1.84 26.50 -7.04
C PHE A 309 -2.17 27.90 -6.51
N VAL A 310 -2.00 28.15 -5.20
CA VAL A 310 -2.18 29.48 -4.61
C VAL A 310 -1.27 30.51 -5.27
N SER A 311 0.03 30.18 -5.40
CA SER A 311 1.01 31.07 -6.02
C SER A 311 0.63 31.40 -7.48
N ASN A 312 0.17 30.40 -8.22
CA ASN A 312 -0.21 30.55 -9.62
C ASN A 312 -1.51 31.33 -9.79
N MET A 313 -2.51 31.15 -8.94
CA MET A 313 -3.73 31.96 -8.93
C MET A 313 -3.43 33.45 -8.66
N GLY A 314 -2.46 33.74 -7.78
CA GLY A 314 -1.98 35.09 -7.51
C GLY A 314 -1.45 35.82 -8.75
N LEU A 315 -0.94 35.11 -9.76
CA LEU A 315 -0.47 35.72 -11.01
C LEU A 315 -1.60 36.31 -11.87
N TRP A 316 -2.84 35.85 -11.68
CA TRP A 316 -4.03 36.45 -12.29
C TRP A 316 -4.79 37.37 -11.32
N GLY A 317 -4.20 37.70 -10.16
CA GLY A 317 -4.79 38.60 -9.16
C GLY A 317 -5.93 37.97 -8.38
N GLU A 318 -5.97 36.64 -8.28
CA GLU A 318 -6.99 35.91 -7.54
C GLU A 318 -6.40 35.27 -6.28
N ASP A 319 -6.85 35.73 -5.12
CA ASP A 319 -6.42 35.19 -3.84
C ASP A 319 -7.19 33.89 -3.53
N VAL A 320 -6.45 32.82 -3.23
CA VAL A 320 -6.98 31.50 -2.90
C VAL A 320 -6.45 31.07 -1.53
N CYS A 321 -7.33 30.56 -0.68
CA CYS A 321 -6.93 30.02 0.61
C CYS A 321 -6.15 28.72 0.40
N GLU A 322 -5.00 28.53 1.05
CA GLU A 322 -4.18 27.33 0.82
C GLU A 322 -4.89 26.04 1.23
N THR A 323 -5.37 25.97 2.47
CA THR A 323 -6.15 24.82 2.94
C THR A 323 -7.27 25.25 3.88
N GLN A 324 -8.42 24.58 3.78
CA GLN A 324 -9.50 24.69 4.76
C GLN A 324 -9.64 23.38 5.52
N GLU A 325 -9.33 23.41 6.82
CA GLU A 325 -9.41 22.25 7.72
C GLU A 325 -10.77 22.22 8.45
N GLY A 326 -11.42 21.05 8.48
CA GLY A 326 -12.70 20.85 9.17
C GLY A 326 -13.51 19.69 8.58
N PHE A 327 -14.55 19.25 9.28
CA PHE A 327 -15.48 18.26 8.73
C PHE A 327 -16.32 18.89 7.62
N THR A 328 -16.10 18.46 6.39
CA THR A 328 -16.85 18.89 5.22
C THR A 328 -17.90 17.83 4.89
N GLY A 329 -19.11 18.22 4.49
CA GLY A 329 -20.18 17.26 4.21
C GLY A 329 -20.01 16.48 2.89
N GLY A 330 -19.10 16.94 2.02
CA GLY A 330 -18.92 16.43 0.65
C GLY A 330 -18.03 15.19 0.58
N SER A 331 -18.27 14.36 -0.44
CA SER A 331 -17.41 13.25 -0.85
C SER A 331 -17.09 13.42 -2.33
N THR A 332 -15.99 12.82 -2.77
CA THR A 332 -15.57 12.84 -4.18
C THR A 332 -14.72 11.61 -4.45
N ASP A 333 -14.90 10.99 -5.61
CA ASP A 333 -14.08 9.86 -6.04
C ASP A 333 -12.63 10.27 -6.40
N GLN A 334 -12.33 11.57 -6.50
CA GLN A 334 -10.95 12.09 -6.53
C GLN A 334 -10.19 11.76 -5.24
N GLY A 335 -10.91 11.55 -4.14
CA GLY A 335 -10.33 11.03 -2.90
C GLY A 335 -9.60 9.71 -3.15
N ASN A 336 -10.15 8.81 -3.95
CA ASN A 336 -9.53 7.53 -4.28
C ASN A 336 -8.23 7.70 -5.07
N ILE A 337 -8.17 8.65 -6.00
CA ILE A 337 -6.95 8.94 -6.77
C ILE A 337 -5.86 9.51 -5.86
N SER A 338 -6.21 10.33 -4.86
CA SER A 338 -5.26 10.90 -3.89
C SER A 338 -4.54 9.87 -3.02
N TYR A 339 -5.05 8.64 -2.96
CA TYR A 339 -4.40 7.53 -2.29
C TYR A 339 -3.35 6.83 -3.19
N GLU A 340 -3.48 6.95 -4.50
CA GLU A 340 -2.62 6.26 -5.48
C GLU A 340 -1.53 7.17 -6.04
N ILE A 341 -1.85 8.43 -6.36
CA ILE A 341 -0.90 9.41 -6.93
C ILE A 341 -1.08 10.81 -6.30
N PRO A 342 -0.01 11.63 -6.23
CA PRO A 342 -0.10 13.01 -5.81
C PRO A 342 -1.21 13.77 -6.54
N THR A 343 -2.12 14.36 -5.77
CA THR A 343 -3.37 14.91 -6.30
C THR A 343 -3.62 16.32 -5.80
N LEU A 344 -4.08 17.19 -6.70
CA LEU A 344 -4.68 18.48 -6.38
C LEU A 344 -6.17 18.43 -6.70
N HIS A 345 -6.99 18.73 -5.70
CA HIS A 345 -8.42 19.00 -5.87
C HIS A 345 -8.69 20.37 -5.26
N ALA A 346 -8.65 21.40 -6.11
CA ALA A 346 -8.93 22.77 -5.70
C ALA A 346 -10.44 23.07 -5.75
N TYR A 347 -10.88 24.08 -5.01
CA TYR A 347 -12.25 24.55 -5.00
C TYR A 347 -12.27 26.03 -5.37
N PHE A 348 -13.22 26.44 -6.21
CA PHE A 348 -13.34 27.84 -6.64
C PHE A 348 -14.78 28.36 -6.55
N GLY A 349 -14.91 29.61 -6.12
CA GLY A 349 -16.20 30.21 -5.85
C GLY A 349 -16.85 30.75 -7.11
N ILE A 350 -18.13 30.42 -7.31
CA ILE A 350 -18.99 31.09 -8.30
C ILE A 350 -20.04 31.97 -7.60
N VAL A 351 -20.46 33.04 -8.28
CA VAL A 351 -21.43 33.99 -7.73
C VAL A 351 -22.83 33.38 -7.75
N ALA A 352 -23.33 33.05 -6.57
CA ALA A 352 -24.71 32.64 -6.30
C ALA A 352 -25.29 33.47 -5.15
N SER A 353 -26.61 33.44 -4.95
CA SER A 353 -27.20 34.16 -3.81
C SER A 353 -26.65 33.62 -2.48
N PRO A 354 -26.54 34.47 -1.43
CA PRO A 354 -26.04 34.03 -0.14
C PRO A 354 -26.84 32.85 0.43
N GLY A 355 -26.14 31.78 0.82
CA GLY A 355 -26.76 30.59 1.44
C GLY A 355 -27.24 29.52 0.46
N VAL A 356 -27.09 29.74 -0.85
CA VAL A 356 -27.35 28.72 -1.88
C VAL A 356 -26.44 27.52 -1.63
N GLN A 357 -27.05 26.35 -1.47
CA GLN A 357 -26.33 25.09 -1.32
C GLN A 357 -26.04 24.49 -2.69
N ILE A 358 -24.92 23.77 -2.77
CA ILE A 358 -24.63 22.83 -3.85
C ILE A 358 -25.78 21.79 -3.93
N HIS A 359 -26.06 21.30 -5.14
CA HIS A 359 -27.23 20.46 -5.47
C HIS A 359 -28.58 21.21 -5.40
N SER A 360 -28.59 22.48 -5.78
CA SER A 360 -29.81 23.27 -5.97
C SER A 360 -29.96 23.75 -7.41
N ALA A 361 -31.20 23.95 -7.85
CA ALA A 361 -31.48 24.53 -9.17
C ALA A 361 -30.90 25.95 -9.32
N GLU A 362 -30.80 26.70 -8.21
CA GLU A 362 -30.18 28.03 -8.21
C GLU A 362 -28.67 27.95 -8.48
N PHE A 363 -27.97 26.99 -7.87
CA PHE A 363 -26.55 26.75 -8.15
C PHE A 363 -26.34 26.27 -9.59
N ALA A 364 -27.21 25.39 -10.10
CA ALA A 364 -27.16 24.95 -11.50
C ALA A 364 -27.28 26.14 -12.49
N ASN A 365 -28.17 27.10 -12.20
CA ASN A 365 -28.29 28.32 -12.99
C ASN A 365 -27.04 29.20 -12.87
N ALA A 366 -26.48 29.35 -11.66
CA ALA A 366 -25.25 30.09 -11.44
C ALA A 366 -24.06 29.48 -12.23
N ALA A 367 -23.99 28.15 -12.32
CA ALA A 367 -22.94 27.44 -13.07
C ALA A 367 -23.01 27.67 -14.59
N GLY A 368 -24.12 28.18 -15.12
CA GLY A 368 -24.29 28.54 -16.53
C GLY A 368 -23.96 30.00 -16.86
N THR A 369 -23.56 30.82 -15.87
CA THR A 369 -23.31 32.25 -16.05
C THR A 369 -21.97 32.55 -16.73
N ALA A 370 -21.85 33.74 -17.33
CA ALA A 370 -20.60 34.20 -17.93
C ALA A 370 -19.51 34.43 -16.87
N GLU A 371 -19.90 34.84 -15.67
CA GLU A 371 -19.03 35.01 -14.52
C GLU A 371 -18.46 33.67 -14.03
N ALA A 372 -19.30 32.64 -13.94
CA ALA A 372 -18.85 31.28 -13.59
C ALA A 372 -17.93 30.69 -14.65
N PHE A 373 -18.23 30.91 -15.93
CA PHE A 373 -17.34 30.57 -17.05
C PHE A 373 -15.97 31.25 -16.91
N ALA A 374 -15.94 32.55 -16.63
CA ALA A 374 -14.69 33.29 -16.46
C ALA A 374 -13.85 32.75 -15.29
N ALA A 375 -14.48 32.44 -14.16
CA ALA A 375 -13.80 31.85 -13.00
C ALA A 375 -13.17 30.48 -13.33
N ALA A 376 -13.91 29.59 -14.01
CA ALA A 376 -13.40 28.29 -14.44
C ALA A 376 -12.22 28.41 -15.42
N VAL A 377 -12.25 29.43 -16.30
CA VAL A 377 -11.14 29.73 -17.20
C VAL A 377 -9.90 30.21 -16.43
N SER A 378 -10.03 31.12 -15.46
CA SER A 378 -8.90 31.54 -14.61
C SER A 378 -8.26 30.35 -13.89
N VAL A 379 -9.10 29.49 -13.29
CA VAL A 379 -8.66 28.29 -12.57
C VAL A 379 -7.95 27.31 -13.50
N GLY A 380 -8.49 27.05 -14.69
CA GLY A 380 -7.85 26.18 -15.68
C GLY A 380 -6.46 26.68 -16.11
N LYS A 381 -6.28 28.00 -16.23
CA LYS A 381 -4.95 28.58 -16.51
C LYS A 381 -3.96 28.35 -15.38
N ALA A 382 -4.40 28.48 -14.12
CA ALA A 382 -3.54 28.19 -12.98
C ALA A 382 -3.19 26.71 -12.87
N LEU A 383 -4.14 25.80 -13.14
CA LEU A 383 -3.88 24.36 -13.22
C LEU A 383 -2.88 24.01 -14.34
N ALA A 384 -2.99 24.64 -15.51
CA ALA A 384 -2.00 24.48 -16.57
C ALA A 384 -0.59 24.90 -16.12
N LEU A 385 -0.48 26.01 -15.37
CA LEU A 385 0.80 26.49 -14.88
C LEU A 385 1.38 25.57 -13.80
N VAL A 386 0.55 25.02 -12.91
CA VAL A 386 0.96 23.96 -11.97
C VAL A 386 1.50 22.74 -12.74
N GLY A 387 0.78 22.28 -13.77
CA GLY A 387 1.24 21.19 -14.63
C GLY A 387 2.55 21.50 -15.36
N TRP A 388 2.72 22.73 -15.85
CA TRP A 388 3.94 23.16 -16.51
C TRP A 388 5.14 23.16 -15.57
N GLU A 389 4.96 23.67 -14.35
CA GLU A 389 5.99 23.60 -13.32
C GLU A 389 6.39 22.15 -13.03
N ILE A 390 5.43 21.24 -12.92
CA ILE A 390 5.68 19.82 -12.64
C ILE A 390 6.47 19.14 -13.76
N LEU A 391 6.16 19.44 -15.02
CA LEU A 391 6.90 18.93 -16.17
C LEU A 391 8.30 19.54 -16.31
N ASN A 392 8.51 20.75 -15.78
CA ASN A 392 9.75 21.49 -15.90
C ASN A 392 10.64 21.44 -14.64
N ASP A 393 10.23 20.69 -13.61
CA ASP A 393 10.97 20.56 -12.35
C ASP A 393 12.05 19.48 -12.47
N ASP A 394 13.11 19.80 -13.23
CA ASP A 394 14.32 18.98 -13.38
C ASP A 394 15.31 19.16 -12.20
N GLU A 395 15.11 20.18 -11.34
CA GLU A 395 16.08 20.55 -10.29
C GLU A 395 15.85 19.87 -8.94
N ASN A 396 14.71 19.21 -8.70
CA ASN A 396 14.56 18.40 -7.49
C ASN A 396 13.42 17.38 -7.59
N PRO A 397 13.70 16.12 -7.98
CA PRO A 397 12.71 15.07 -7.90
C PRO A 397 12.14 14.92 -6.49
N SER A 398 12.87 15.27 -5.43
CA SER A 398 12.46 15.07 -4.03
C SER A 398 11.35 16.01 -3.53
N THR A 399 11.15 17.19 -4.13
CA THR A 399 10.24 18.24 -3.58
C THR A 399 8.78 18.08 -4.00
N LEU A 400 8.52 17.51 -5.19
CA LEU A 400 7.17 17.10 -5.63
C LEU A 400 6.80 15.69 -5.17
N ILE A 401 7.80 14.91 -4.77
CA ILE A 401 7.71 13.48 -4.53
C ILE A 401 7.83 13.22 -3.04
N CYS A 402 6.71 13.40 -2.33
CA CYS A 402 6.32 12.36 -1.40
C CYS A 402 5.72 11.20 -2.23
N ARG A 403 6.51 10.57 -3.13
CA ARG A 403 6.34 9.13 -3.36
C ARG A 403 6.81 8.51 -2.05
N ARG A 404 5.93 8.48 -1.05
CA ARG A 404 5.77 7.19 -0.37
C ARG A 404 5.51 6.23 -1.53
N LYS A 405 6.50 5.42 -1.89
CA LYS A 405 6.26 4.15 -2.55
C LYS A 405 5.35 3.35 -1.60
N CYS A 406 4.07 3.72 -1.50
CA CYS A 406 3.02 2.73 -1.45
C CYS A 406 3.12 2.01 -2.80
N LEU A 407 4.08 1.08 -2.91
CA LEU A 407 4.07 0.09 -3.97
C LEU A 407 2.87 -0.81 -3.69
N ILE A 408 1.67 -0.36 -4.01
CA ILE A 408 0.50 -1.22 -4.16
C ILE A 408 0.24 -1.29 -5.66
N PRO A 409 0.77 -2.27 -6.39
CA PRO A 409 0.24 -2.58 -7.71
C PRO A 409 -1.12 -3.26 -7.52
N PHE A 410 -2.18 -2.45 -7.42
CA PHE A 410 -3.57 -2.90 -7.52
C PHE A 410 -3.79 -3.40 -8.95
N THR A 411 -4.01 -4.71 -9.11
CA THR A 411 -4.50 -5.28 -10.36
C THR A 411 -5.56 -6.33 -10.07
N ARG A 412 -6.82 -5.94 -10.32
CA ARG A 412 -7.97 -6.69 -10.84
C ARG A 412 -8.40 -8.00 -10.16
N GLN A 413 -9.57 -7.98 -9.50
CA GLN A 413 -10.65 -8.96 -9.76
C GLN A 413 -12.04 -8.51 -9.26
N VAL A 414 -12.72 -7.59 -9.95
CA VAL A 414 -14.21 -7.56 -10.00
C VAL A 414 -14.67 -7.26 -11.43
N ILE A 415 -14.49 -8.22 -12.33
CA ILE A 415 -15.32 -8.32 -13.55
C ILE A 415 -15.52 -9.81 -13.84
N HIS A 416 -16.67 -10.35 -13.40
CA HIS A 416 -17.57 -11.14 -14.23
C HIS A 416 -18.89 -11.33 -13.47
N GLU A 417 -19.86 -10.45 -13.74
CA GLU A 417 -21.27 -10.83 -13.86
C GLU A 417 -22.09 -9.64 -14.39
N PHE A 418 -21.99 -9.38 -15.69
CA PHE A 418 -23.13 -8.86 -16.46
C PHE A 418 -23.05 -9.39 -17.89
N THR A 419 -24.14 -10.02 -18.33
CA THR A 419 -24.49 -10.48 -19.69
C THR A 419 -23.87 -11.79 -20.24
N ALA A 420 -24.46 -12.93 -19.86
CA ALA A 420 -24.93 -13.95 -20.82
C ALA A 420 -25.78 -15.05 -20.14
N MET A 421 -26.99 -15.29 -20.66
CA MET A 421 -27.89 -16.39 -20.29
C MET A 421 -27.30 -17.78 -20.64
N LEU A 422 -27.26 -18.71 -19.67
CA LEU A 422 -27.61 -20.16 -19.73
C LEU A 422 -26.97 -20.95 -18.56
N PRO A 423 -27.54 -22.09 -18.11
CA PRO A 423 -27.49 -22.51 -16.71
C PRO A 423 -26.30 -23.42 -16.39
N LEU A 424 -25.55 -23.10 -15.34
CA LEU A 424 -24.57 -23.99 -14.73
C LEU A 424 -25.07 -24.50 -13.38
N LYS A 425 -24.94 -25.82 -13.23
CA LYS A 425 -25.34 -26.63 -12.08
C LYS A 425 -24.59 -26.22 -10.82
N GLU A 426 -25.32 -26.31 -9.71
CA GLU A 426 -24.93 -26.22 -8.31
C GLU A 426 -23.45 -26.50 -8.00
N ILE A 427 -22.71 -25.45 -7.67
CA ILE A 427 -21.65 -25.52 -6.67
C ILE A 427 -22.17 -24.77 -5.45
N ASN A 428 -22.42 -25.54 -4.40
CA ASN A 428 -23.10 -25.10 -3.19
C ASN A 428 -22.12 -24.33 -2.29
N ILE A 429 -22.01 -23.01 -2.47
CA ILE A 429 -21.32 -22.12 -1.52
C ILE A 429 -22.39 -21.23 -0.89
N SER A 430 -22.91 -21.70 0.24
CA SER A 430 -23.90 -20.98 1.05
C SER A 430 -23.23 -19.75 1.71
N THR A 431 -23.61 -18.55 1.29
CA THR A 431 -23.12 -17.23 1.74
C THR A 431 -23.55 -16.82 3.17
N GLY A 432 -24.02 -17.75 4.00
CA GLY A 432 -24.51 -17.49 5.36
C GLY A 432 -23.54 -17.79 6.52
N ARG A 433 -22.33 -18.32 6.26
CA ARG A 433 -21.36 -18.72 7.31
C ARG A 433 -20.16 -17.78 7.50
N LEU A 434 -19.94 -16.80 6.63
CA LEU A 434 -18.68 -16.03 6.58
C LEU A 434 -18.55 -14.95 7.67
N ALA A 435 -19.63 -14.36 8.17
CA ALA A 435 -19.54 -13.24 9.13
C ALA A 435 -19.15 -13.65 10.58
N ARG A 436 -19.14 -14.94 10.93
CA ARG A 436 -18.69 -15.43 12.26
C ARG A 436 -17.26 -15.96 12.28
N ALA A 437 -16.64 -16.20 11.12
CA ALA A 437 -15.44 -17.03 11.02
C ALA A 437 -14.13 -16.28 11.25
N HIS A 438 -14.14 -14.95 11.30
CA HIS A 438 -12.91 -14.17 11.26
C HIS A 438 -12.38 -13.68 12.62
N GLN A 439 -13.14 -13.71 13.72
CA GLN A 439 -12.74 -13.01 14.95
C GLN A 439 -11.59 -13.72 15.69
N LEU A 440 -10.39 -13.13 15.64
CA LEU A 440 -9.23 -13.54 16.41
C LEU A 440 -9.20 -12.83 17.76
N ASP A 441 -8.79 -13.55 18.80
CA ASP A 441 -8.45 -12.96 20.09
C ASP A 441 -6.93 -12.72 20.15
N PHE A 442 -6.50 -11.47 20.19
CA PHE A 442 -5.09 -11.09 20.27
C PHE A 442 -4.51 -11.13 21.69
N SER A 443 -5.29 -11.59 22.69
CA SER A 443 -4.85 -11.73 24.09
C SER A 443 -4.45 -13.15 24.48
N THR A 444 -4.78 -14.15 23.66
CA THR A 444 -4.47 -15.57 23.92
C THR A 444 -3.65 -16.18 22.79
N PHE A 445 -2.76 -17.13 23.10
CA PHE A 445 -1.81 -17.68 22.14
C PHE A 445 -1.74 -19.20 22.22
N PHE A 446 -1.67 -19.85 21.06
CA PHE A 446 -1.70 -21.29 20.92
C PHE A 446 -0.65 -21.76 19.93
N ASN A 447 -0.14 -22.97 20.15
CA ASN A 447 0.45 -23.74 19.05
C ASN A 447 -0.69 -24.20 18.12
N VAL A 448 -0.39 -24.42 16.85
CA VAL A 448 -1.38 -24.85 15.87
C VAL A 448 -0.90 -26.13 15.22
N ILE A 449 -1.62 -27.22 15.50
CA ILE A 449 -1.30 -28.58 15.06
C ILE A 449 -2.53 -29.17 14.40
N ASP A 450 -2.40 -29.57 13.14
CA ASP A 450 -3.46 -30.18 12.33
C ASP A 450 -4.81 -29.43 12.40
N GLY A 451 -4.81 -28.10 12.25
CA GLY A 451 -6.04 -27.30 12.33
C GLY A 451 -6.47 -26.91 13.75
N GLY A 452 -5.97 -27.59 14.78
CA GLY A 452 -6.36 -27.38 16.17
C GLY A 452 -5.47 -26.39 16.93
N LEU A 453 -6.09 -25.57 17.78
CA LEU A 453 -5.40 -24.71 18.75
C LEU A 453 -4.97 -25.55 19.97
N ARG A 454 -3.67 -25.57 20.25
CA ARG A 454 -3.03 -26.41 21.26
C ARG A 454 -2.35 -25.54 22.32
N GLY A 455 -2.86 -25.61 23.55
CA GLY A 455 -2.16 -25.08 24.73
C GLY A 455 -1.08 -26.04 25.24
N SER A 456 -0.37 -25.66 26.30
CA SER A 456 0.64 -26.50 26.95
C SER A 456 0.65 -26.27 28.45
N THR A 457 1.06 -27.27 29.22
CA THR A 457 1.33 -27.13 30.67
C THR A 457 2.64 -26.41 30.95
N ARG A 458 3.52 -26.31 29.94
CA ARG A 458 4.72 -25.48 29.96
C ARG A 458 4.48 -24.25 29.10
N THR A 459 4.63 -23.06 29.68
CA THR A 459 4.53 -21.79 28.98
C THR A 459 5.78 -20.94 29.26
N ASN A 460 5.99 -19.92 28.45
CA ASN A 460 6.90 -18.81 28.73
C ASN A 460 6.27 -17.49 28.24
N HIS A 461 6.95 -16.38 28.46
CA HIS A 461 6.58 -15.09 27.90
C HIS A 461 7.83 -14.37 27.39
N SER A 462 7.64 -13.51 26.40
CA SER A 462 8.62 -12.46 26.09
C SER A 462 8.32 -11.22 26.94
N VAL A 463 9.20 -10.22 26.88
CA VAL A 463 9.00 -8.93 27.56
C VAL A 463 8.83 -7.83 26.52
N ASN A 464 8.05 -6.81 26.86
CA ASN A 464 8.04 -5.58 26.08
C ASN A 464 9.41 -4.89 26.26
N PRO A 465 10.20 -4.67 25.21
CA PRO A 465 11.56 -4.12 25.36
C PRO A 465 11.62 -2.66 25.82
N ALA A 466 10.53 -1.91 25.71
CA ALA A 466 10.46 -0.51 26.17
C ALA A 466 10.24 -0.42 27.68
N THR A 467 9.50 -1.37 28.27
CA THR A 467 9.11 -1.35 29.70
C THR A 467 9.75 -2.48 30.52
N LYS A 468 10.22 -3.55 29.87
CA LYS A 468 10.64 -4.85 30.44
C LYS A 468 9.52 -5.60 31.15
N GLU A 469 8.27 -5.19 30.95
CA GLU A 469 7.12 -5.91 31.50
C GLU A 469 6.86 -7.19 30.71
N ALA A 470 6.43 -8.24 31.41
CA ALA A 470 6.07 -9.51 30.80
C ALA A 470 4.83 -9.35 29.89
N LEU A 471 4.89 -9.95 28.71
CA LEU A 471 3.76 -10.10 27.80
C LEU A 471 2.97 -11.37 28.15
N ALA A 472 1.93 -11.68 27.38
CA ALA A 472 1.08 -12.85 27.61
C ALA A 472 1.89 -14.16 27.57
N GLU A 473 1.44 -15.16 28.32
CA GLU A 473 2.03 -16.51 28.29
C GLU A 473 1.76 -17.21 26.95
N VAL A 474 2.75 -17.93 26.45
CA VAL A 474 2.74 -18.64 25.17
C VAL A 474 3.14 -20.11 25.41
N PRO A 475 2.42 -21.10 24.81
CA PRO A 475 2.70 -22.50 25.06
C PRO A 475 4.03 -22.96 24.45
N ILE A 476 4.78 -23.76 25.20
CA ILE A 476 5.99 -24.46 24.72
C ILE A 476 5.57 -25.81 24.16
N ALA A 477 5.84 -26.03 22.87
CA ALA A 477 5.61 -27.30 22.19
C ALA A 477 6.54 -28.40 22.72
N THR A 478 6.00 -29.60 22.85
CA THR A 478 6.72 -30.82 23.23
C THR A 478 7.33 -31.51 22.02
N LYS A 479 8.12 -32.57 22.26
CA LYS A 479 8.62 -33.42 21.17
C LYS A 479 7.46 -34.14 20.47
N GLU A 480 6.47 -34.57 21.23
CA GLU A 480 5.26 -35.22 20.72
C GLU A 480 4.47 -34.28 19.82
N ASP A 481 4.36 -32.99 20.17
CA ASP A 481 3.75 -31.96 19.33
C ASP A 481 4.50 -31.79 17.99
N VAL A 482 5.84 -31.85 18.01
CA VAL A 482 6.67 -31.81 16.77
C VAL A 482 6.37 -33.02 15.89
N ASP A 483 6.36 -34.22 16.46
CA ASP A 483 6.10 -35.45 15.71
C ASP A 483 4.67 -35.43 15.13
N GLU A 484 3.67 -34.98 15.89
CA GLU A 484 2.28 -34.82 15.45
C GLU A 484 2.17 -33.81 14.29
N ALA A 485 2.73 -32.61 14.46
CA ALA A 485 2.69 -31.57 13.44
C ALA A 485 3.37 -31.98 12.14
N VAL A 486 4.53 -32.64 12.20
CA VAL A 486 5.23 -33.12 10.99
C VAL A 486 4.43 -34.24 10.31
N ASN A 487 3.82 -35.15 11.08
CA ASN A 487 2.98 -36.21 10.50
C ASN A 487 1.72 -35.63 9.83
N ALA A 488 1.08 -34.63 10.44
CA ALA A 488 -0.04 -33.91 9.86
C ALA A 488 0.36 -33.19 8.56
N ALA A 489 1.50 -32.48 8.58
CA ALA A 489 2.04 -31.81 7.40
C ALA A 489 2.33 -32.78 6.26
N LYS A 490 2.89 -33.95 6.56
CA LYS A 490 3.18 -34.97 5.54
C LYS A 490 1.90 -35.57 4.95
N THR A 491 0.87 -35.74 5.79
CA THR A 491 -0.44 -36.23 5.34
C THR A 491 -1.13 -35.22 4.44
N ALA A 492 -1.20 -33.95 4.86
CA ALA A 492 -1.81 -32.86 4.11
C ALA A 492 -1.08 -32.56 2.78
N PHE A 493 0.24 -32.79 2.73
CA PHE A 493 1.02 -32.62 1.49
C PHE A 493 0.49 -33.43 0.31
N HIS A 494 0.00 -34.66 0.55
CA HIS A 494 -0.47 -35.54 -0.53
C HIS A 494 -1.68 -34.98 -1.30
N SER A 495 -2.55 -34.22 -0.63
CA SER A 495 -3.68 -33.53 -1.27
C SER A 495 -3.28 -32.14 -1.74
N TRP A 496 -2.59 -31.35 -0.90
CA TRP A 496 -2.22 -29.97 -1.22
C TRP A 496 -1.31 -29.84 -2.45
N ALA A 497 -0.36 -30.76 -2.62
CA ALA A 497 0.50 -30.79 -3.82
C ALA A 497 -0.29 -31.01 -5.12
N LYS A 498 -1.49 -31.60 -5.05
CA LYS A 498 -2.38 -31.87 -6.19
C LYS A 498 -3.44 -30.78 -6.39
N THR A 499 -3.66 -29.91 -5.42
CA THR A 499 -4.55 -28.74 -5.52
C THR A 499 -4.13 -27.89 -6.73
N ALA A 500 -5.08 -27.36 -7.50
CA ALA A 500 -4.74 -26.59 -8.69
C ALA A 500 -4.01 -25.29 -8.32
N LEU A 501 -3.07 -24.82 -9.14
CA LEU A 501 -2.33 -23.58 -8.88
C LEU A 501 -3.28 -22.39 -8.64
N ALA A 502 -4.37 -22.29 -9.41
CA ALA A 502 -5.39 -21.25 -9.25
C ALA A 502 -6.06 -21.28 -7.87
N GLU A 503 -6.36 -22.48 -7.34
CA GLU A 503 -6.95 -22.64 -6.00
C GLU A 503 -5.95 -22.26 -4.91
N ARG A 504 -4.67 -22.59 -5.08
CA ARG A 504 -3.61 -22.18 -4.15
C ARG A 504 -3.41 -20.66 -4.14
N LYS A 505 -3.43 -20.02 -5.31
CA LYS A 505 -3.41 -18.55 -5.44
C LYS A 505 -4.62 -17.93 -4.76
N ALA A 506 -5.83 -18.46 -4.99
CA ALA A 506 -7.05 -17.95 -4.39
C ALA A 506 -7.05 -18.05 -2.84
N ALA A 507 -6.55 -19.14 -2.27
CA ALA A 507 -6.40 -19.29 -0.82
C ALA A 507 -5.41 -18.27 -0.23
N LEU A 508 -4.28 -18.05 -0.92
CA LEU A 508 -3.30 -17.03 -0.54
C LEU A 508 -3.87 -15.61 -0.62
N GLU A 509 -4.61 -15.27 -1.68
CA GLU A 509 -5.28 -13.96 -1.82
C GLU A 509 -6.35 -13.72 -0.74
N ALA A 510 -7.13 -14.74 -0.39
CA ALA A 510 -8.10 -14.67 0.69
C ALA A 510 -7.39 -14.46 2.05
N PHE A 511 -6.29 -15.19 2.29
CA PHE A 511 -5.48 -15.02 3.49
C PHE A 511 -4.85 -13.62 3.57
N ALA A 512 -4.33 -13.10 2.46
CA ALA A 512 -3.78 -11.73 2.38
C ALA A 512 -4.84 -10.67 2.74
N SER A 513 -6.07 -10.84 2.24
CA SER A 513 -7.18 -9.93 2.53
C SER A 513 -7.59 -9.96 4.00
N ALA A 514 -7.52 -11.14 4.64
CA ALA A 514 -7.78 -11.27 6.07
C ALA A 514 -6.63 -10.74 6.94
N LEU A 515 -5.38 -10.85 6.48
CA LEU A 515 -4.24 -10.24 7.16
C LEU A 515 -4.34 -8.71 7.13
N GLU A 516 -4.71 -8.13 5.97
CA GLU A 516 -4.98 -6.69 5.79
C GLU A 516 -6.10 -6.18 6.70
N TRP A 517 -7.12 -7.02 6.95
CA TRP A 517 -8.17 -6.71 7.92
C TRP A 517 -7.62 -6.47 9.34
N TYR A 518 -6.63 -7.25 9.73
CA TYR A 518 -6.02 -7.24 11.05
C TYR A 518 -4.73 -6.41 11.16
N THR A 519 -4.35 -5.64 10.14
CA THR A 519 -3.09 -4.85 10.11
C THR A 519 -2.81 -4.14 11.43
N GLN A 520 -3.84 -3.54 12.03
CA GLN A 520 -3.68 -2.65 13.18
C GLN A 520 -3.55 -3.43 14.50
N ASP A 521 -4.24 -4.57 14.62
CA ASP A 521 -4.09 -5.48 15.74
C ASP A 521 -2.70 -6.15 15.70
N PHE A 522 -2.25 -6.59 14.52
CA PHE A 522 -0.89 -7.06 14.33
C PHE A 522 0.15 -5.97 14.62
N ALA A 523 -0.06 -4.73 14.16
CA ALA A 523 0.88 -3.63 14.40
C ALA A 523 1.00 -3.29 15.89
N LYS A 524 -0.12 -3.33 16.62
CA LYS A 524 -0.11 -3.12 18.07
C LYS A 524 0.68 -4.20 18.78
N LEU A 525 0.35 -5.47 18.51
CA LEU A 525 1.04 -6.62 19.09
C LEU A 525 2.54 -6.64 18.74
N MET A 526 2.88 -6.27 17.50
CA MET A 526 4.25 -6.19 17.03
C MET A 526 5.04 -5.09 17.75
N THR A 527 4.42 -3.94 18.00
CA THR A 527 5.03 -2.83 18.76
C THR A 527 5.31 -3.29 20.19
N GLU A 528 4.37 -4.02 20.80
CA GLU A 528 4.53 -4.59 22.15
C GLU A 528 5.67 -5.62 22.22
N GLU A 529 5.77 -6.55 21.26
CA GLU A 529 6.78 -7.62 21.31
C GLU A 529 8.16 -7.22 20.76
N SER A 530 8.24 -6.25 19.85
CA SER A 530 9.49 -5.86 19.19
C SER A 530 10.03 -4.50 19.63
N GLY A 531 9.18 -3.63 20.17
CA GLY A 531 9.51 -2.26 20.55
C GLY A 531 9.58 -1.26 19.40
N LYS A 532 9.47 -1.70 18.14
CA LYS A 532 9.58 -0.79 16.99
C LYS A 532 8.45 0.24 17.02
N PRO A 533 8.70 1.48 16.55
CA PRO A 533 7.66 2.50 16.46
C PRO A 533 6.41 2.01 15.73
N PHE A 534 5.23 2.36 16.26
CA PHE A 534 3.93 1.86 15.78
C PHE A 534 3.73 2.07 14.27
N ARG A 535 4.22 3.19 13.73
CA ARG A 535 4.20 3.45 12.27
C ARG A 535 4.92 2.36 11.48
N PHE A 536 6.08 1.91 11.95
CA PHE A 536 6.86 0.85 11.30
C PHE A 536 6.20 -0.52 11.48
N SER A 537 5.53 -0.76 12.61
CA SER A 537 4.73 -1.97 12.81
C SER A 537 3.55 -2.04 11.85
N VAL A 538 2.89 -0.91 11.57
CA VAL A 538 1.83 -0.84 10.55
C VAL A 538 2.40 -1.11 9.16
N GLU A 539 3.52 -0.47 8.81
CA GLU A 539 4.21 -0.70 7.53
C GLU A 539 4.60 -2.18 7.33
N GLU A 540 5.13 -2.85 8.36
CA GLU A 540 5.42 -4.28 8.28
C GLU A 540 4.15 -5.13 8.15
N ALA A 541 3.12 -4.86 8.96
CA ALA A 541 1.86 -5.62 8.89
C ALA A 541 1.23 -5.53 7.49
N ASP A 542 1.24 -4.34 6.88
CA ASP A 542 0.78 -4.10 5.50
C ASP A 542 1.71 -4.72 4.43
N SER A 543 3.00 -4.91 4.75
CA SER A 543 3.92 -5.61 3.86
C SER A 543 3.53 -7.07 3.65
N GLY A 544 2.92 -7.72 4.64
CA GLY A 544 2.48 -9.12 4.55
C GLY A 544 1.54 -9.38 3.36
N PRO A 545 0.37 -8.72 3.29
CA PRO A 545 -0.52 -8.81 2.14
C PRO A 545 0.16 -8.43 0.82
N TYR A 546 1.00 -7.39 0.81
CA TYR A 546 1.77 -6.99 -0.38
C TYR A 546 2.67 -8.12 -0.91
N TRP A 547 3.42 -8.78 -0.02
CA TRP A 547 4.30 -9.89 -0.39
C TRP A 547 3.51 -11.11 -0.88
N ILE A 548 2.42 -11.48 -0.22
CA ILE A 548 1.56 -12.59 -0.68
C ILE A 548 1.08 -12.32 -2.11
N ARG A 549 0.48 -11.15 -2.34
CA ARG A 549 -0.08 -10.74 -3.63
C ARG A 549 0.98 -10.59 -4.73
N GLY A 550 2.20 -10.21 -4.35
CA GLY A 550 3.31 -10.16 -5.29
C GLY A 550 3.76 -11.55 -5.71
N ILE A 551 3.82 -12.51 -4.77
CA ILE A 551 4.22 -13.89 -5.03
C ILE A 551 3.14 -14.65 -5.83
N THR A 552 1.85 -14.43 -5.59
CA THR A 552 0.76 -15.06 -6.36
C THR A 552 0.76 -14.65 -7.84
N LYS A 553 1.33 -13.49 -8.17
CA LYS A 553 1.49 -13.02 -9.56
C LYS A 553 2.63 -13.73 -10.31
N LEU A 554 3.49 -14.48 -9.62
CA LEU A 554 4.56 -15.24 -10.25
C LEU A 554 4.05 -16.56 -10.83
N ASP A 555 4.55 -16.90 -12.01
CA ASP A 555 4.25 -18.17 -12.69
C ASP A 555 5.54 -18.95 -12.93
N LEU A 556 5.67 -20.11 -12.27
CA LEU A 556 6.76 -21.05 -12.47
C LEU A 556 6.36 -22.05 -13.56
N LEU A 557 6.77 -21.75 -14.79
CA LEU A 557 6.42 -22.54 -15.98
C LEU A 557 7.42 -23.68 -16.22
N ASP A 558 6.95 -24.76 -16.84
CA ASP A 558 7.81 -25.83 -17.34
C ASP A 558 8.67 -25.31 -18.51
N GLU A 559 9.94 -25.69 -18.56
CA GLU A 559 10.84 -25.35 -19.68
C GLU A 559 10.91 -26.53 -20.66
N VAL A 560 10.75 -26.26 -21.95
CA VAL A 560 10.75 -27.30 -22.99
C VAL A 560 11.96 -27.13 -23.92
N LEU A 561 12.83 -28.14 -23.93
CA LEU A 561 13.91 -28.28 -24.90
C LEU A 561 13.46 -29.24 -26.00
N ASP A 562 13.25 -28.70 -27.20
CA ASP A 562 12.79 -29.47 -28.34
C ASP A 562 13.96 -29.96 -29.19
N GLU A 563 14.13 -31.29 -29.28
CA GLU A 563 15.19 -31.94 -30.05
C GLU A 563 14.59 -32.72 -31.23
N PRO A 564 15.39 -33.15 -32.24
CA PRO A 564 14.86 -33.84 -33.41
C PRO A 564 14.08 -35.13 -33.11
N GLU A 565 14.54 -35.95 -32.16
CA GLU A 565 13.97 -37.28 -31.88
C GLU A 565 13.10 -37.32 -30.60
N ARG A 566 13.12 -36.25 -29.81
CA ARG A 566 12.51 -36.20 -28.48
C ARG A 566 12.28 -34.76 -28.04
N ARG A 567 11.51 -34.58 -26.98
CA ARG A 567 11.46 -33.33 -26.21
C ARG A 567 11.80 -33.60 -24.75
N ALA A 568 12.58 -32.72 -24.14
CA ALA A 568 12.86 -32.74 -22.71
C ALA A 568 12.05 -31.61 -22.03
N ILE A 569 11.21 -31.99 -21.07
CA ILE A 569 10.38 -31.06 -20.30
C ILE A 569 10.97 -30.98 -18.90
N ILE A 570 11.49 -29.81 -18.52
CA ILE A 570 12.01 -29.52 -17.19
C ILE A 570 10.85 -28.98 -16.36
N ARG A 571 10.50 -29.69 -15.28
CA ARG A 571 9.35 -29.42 -14.42
C ARG A 571 9.79 -29.16 -13.00
N TYR A 572 8.99 -28.38 -12.28
CA TYR A 572 9.26 -27.98 -10.91
C TYR A 572 8.19 -28.55 -9.97
N SER A 573 8.51 -29.65 -9.29
CA SER A 573 7.59 -30.34 -8.36
C SER A 573 7.89 -29.96 -6.90
N PRO A 574 6.91 -29.82 -6.00
CA PRO A 574 7.16 -29.44 -4.61
C PRO A 574 8.06 -30.43 -3.87
N LEU A 575 8.76 -29.96 -2.84
CA LEU A 575 9.67 -30.73 -2.01
C LEU A 575 8.94 -31.63 -1.00
N GLY A 576 7.92 -31.11 -0.32
CA GLY A 576 7.22 -31.82 0.76
C GLY A 576 6.95 -30.94 1.97
N VAL A 577 7.42 -31.38 3.14
CA VAL A 577 7.24 -30.68 4.42
C VAL A 577 8.37 -29.68 4.62
N VAL A 578 8.00 -28.41 4.77
CA VAL A 578 8.92 -27.29 5.01
C VAL A 578 8.86 -26.88 6.48
N VAL A 579 10.02 -26.67 7.10
CA VAL A 579 10.13 -25.96 8.38
C VAL A 579 10.68 -24.56 8.12
N ALA A 580 9.93 -23.53 8.54
CA ALA A 580 10.34 -22.14 8.48
C ALA A 580 10.63 -21.61 9.88
N ILE A 581 11.85 -21.15 10.13
CA ILE A 581 12.26 -20.58 11.42
C ILE A 581 12.38 -19.06 11.25
N ILE A 582 11.56 -18.33 12.01
CA ILE A 582 11.28 -16.90 11.82
C ILE A 582 11.99 -16.07 12.92
N PRO A 583 12.74 -15.01 12.57
CA PRO A 583 13.40 -14.14 13.54
C PRO A 583 12.43 -13.11 14.12
N TRP A 584 12.88 -12.37 15.13
CA TRP A 584 12.08 -11.41 15.88
C TRP A 584 12.00 -10.00 15.27
N ASN A 585 12.89 -9.66 14.33
CA ASN A 585 13.01 -8.30 13.85
C ASN A 585 11.91 -7.88 12.88
N TYR A 586 11.42 -8.82 12.05
CA TYR A 586 10.28 -8.64 11.15
C TYR A 586 9.39 -9.91 11.15
N PRO A 587 8.63 -10.17 12.24
CA PRO A 587 7.95 -11.45 12.47
C PRO A 587 6.81 -11.77 11.48
N ILE A 588 6.19 -10.78 10.84
CA ILE A 588 5.13 -10.99 9.84
C ILE A 588 5.74 -11.09 8.45
N GLN A 589 6.55 -10.11 8.06
CA GLN A 589 7.11 -10.07 6.70
C GLN A 589 7.95 -11.32 6.41
N LEU A 590 8.86 -11.69 7.32
CA LEU A 590 9.76 -12.84 7.12
C LEU A 590 9.05 -14.20 7.27
N ALA A 591 7.89 -14.24 7.95
CA ALA A 591 7.01 -15.41 7.91
C ALA A 591 6.36 -15.56 6.54
N VAL A 592 5.79 -14.48 6.01
CA VAL A 592 5.09 -14.46 4.72
C VAL A 592 6.02 -14.75 3.54
N VAL A 593 7.22 -14.17 3.53
CA VAL A 593 8.24 -14.39 2.48
C VAL A 593 8.60 -15.87 2.33
N LYS A 594 8.44 -16.68 3.39
CA LYS A 594 8.68 -18.13 3.37
C LYS A 594 7.39 -18.92 3.12
N LEU A 595 6.28 -18.50 3.75
CA LEU A 595 4.99 -19.17 3.69
C LEU A 595 4.38 -19.11 2.28
N ALA A 596 4.31 -17.92 1.68
CA ALA A 596 3.68 -17.73 0.39
C ALA A 596 4.30 -18.60 -0.73
N PRO A 597 5.64 -18.58 -0.96
CA PRO A 597 6.23 -19.42 -1.99
C PRO A 597 6.15 -20.92 -1.69
N ALA A 598 6.24 -21.34 -0.42
CA ALA A 598 6.07 -22.74 -0.04
C ALA A 598 4.67 -23.25 -0.41
N LEU A 599 3.63 -22.50 -0.05
CA LEU A 599 2.25 -22.87 -0.34
C LEU A 599 1.93 -22.80 -1.83
N LEU A 600 2.39 -21.75 -2.52
CA LEU A 600 2.15 -21.57 -3.95
C LEU A 600 2.71 -22.72 -4.79
N THR A 601 3.89 -23.22 -4.42
CA THR A 601 4.56 -24.36 -5.07
C THR A 601 3.96 -25.72 -4.67
N GLY A 602 3.07 -25.78 -3.67
CA GLY A 602 2.36 -26.99 -3.25
C GLY A 602 3.00 -27.73 -2.06
N ASN A 603 3.89 -27.08 -1.30
CA ASN A 603 4.45 -27.62 -0.07
C ASN A 603 3.53 -27.36 1.13
N THR A 604 3.71 -28.12 2.20
CA THR A 604 3.16 -27.79 3.53
C THR A 604 4.23 -27.16 4.39
N ILE A 605 3.85 -26.31 5.36
CA ILE A 605 4.80 -25.52 6.12
C ILE A 605 4.48 -25.48 7.62
N ILE A 606 5.53 -25.61 8.44
CA ILE A 606 5.50 -25.44 9.90
C ILE A 606 6.38 -24.24 10.25
N LEU A 607 5.79 -23.23 10.88
CA LEU A 607 6.47 -22.01 11.31
C LEU A 607 6.92 -22.16 12.78
N LYS A 608 8.21 -21.96 13.05
CA LYS A 608 8.74 -21.78 14.40
C LYS A 608 9.13 -20.31 14.57
N PRO A 609 8.41 -19.52 15.37
CA PRO A 609 8.83 -18.16 15.65
C PRO A 609 9.99 -18.09 16.64
N SER A 610 10.60 -16.91 16.71
CA SER A 610 11.57 -16.54 17.73
C SER A 610 10.92 -16.61 19.12
N PRO A 611 11.61 -17.13 20.15
CA PRO A 611 11.09 -17.09 21.53
C PRO A 611 11.02 -15.67 22.10
N PHE A 612 11.67 -14.69 21.46
CA PHE A 612 11.64 -13.28 21.88
C PHE A 612 10.47 -12.49 21.28
N ALA A 613 9.87 -12.95 20.19
CA ALA A 613 8.73 -12.31 19.52
C ALA A 613 7.86 -13.39 18.85
N PRO A 614 7.17 -14.22 19.64
CA PRO A 614 6.36 -15.32 19.12
C PRO A 614 4.95 -14.89 18.67
N TYR A 615 4.48 -13.74 19.12
CA TYR A 615 3.05 -13.45 19.20
C TYR A 615 2.44 -13.21 17.82
N CYS A 616 3.04 -12.33 17.01
CA CYS A 616 2.52 -12.04 15.67
C CYS A 616 2.56 -13.28 14.77
N THR A 617 3.65 -14.06 14.76
CA THR A 617 3.74 -15.25 13.91
C THR A 617 2.74 -16.34 14.33
N LEU A 618 2.53 -16.58 15.63
CA LEU A 618 1.50 -17.54 16.07
C LEU A 618 0.10 -17.10 15.66
N LYS A 619 -0.21 -15.81 15.81
CA LYS A 619 -1.50 -15.26 15.43
C LYS A 619 -1.72 -15.27 13.92
N LEU A 620 -0.66 -15.08 13.14
CA LEU A 620 -0.66 -15.24 11.68
C LEU A 620 -1.00 -16.68 11.28
N VAL A 621 -0.46 -17.68 11.97
CA VAL A 621 -0.79 -19.10 11.73
C VAL A 621 -2.22 -19.42 12.16
N GLU A 622 -2.68 -18.90 13.30
CA GLU A 622 -4.07 -19.05 13.74
C GLU A 622 -5.06 -18.49 12.70
N LEU A 623 -4.76 -17.32 12.14
CA LEU A 623 -5.52 -16.74 11.03
C LEU A 623 -5.53 -17.65 9.79
N ALA A 624 -4.39 -18.25 9.47
CA ALA A 624 -4.22 -19.11 8.30
C ALA A 624 -5.16 -20.34 8.32
N GLN A 625 -5.58 -20.80 9.50
CA GLN A 625 -6.46 -21.97 9.64
C GLN A 625 -7.84 -21.77 9.02
N GLN A 626 -8.23 -20.53 8.73
CA GLN A 626 -9.49 -20.21 8.05
C GLN A 626 -9.43 -20.40 6.54
N PHE A 627 -8.23 -20.47 5.96
CA PHE A 627 -8.01 -20.43 4.49
C PHE A 627 -7.33 -21.68 3.94
N PHE A 628 -6.58 -22.39 4.78
CA PHE A 628 -5.84 -23.59 4.38
C PHE A 628 -6.36 -24.85 5.07
N PRO A 629 -6.33 -26.01 4.40
CA PRO A 629 -6.68 -27.27 5.05
C PRO A 629 -5.81 -27.57 6.29
N PRO A 630 -6.35 -28.32 7.27
CA PRO A 630 -5.57 -28.83 8.40
C PRO A 630 -4.24 -29.46 7.95
N GLY A 631 -3.16 -29.13 8.68
CA GLY A 631 -1.81 -29.62 8.42
C GLY A 631 -1.04 -28.87 7.32
N VAL A 632 -1.69 -28.05 6.48
CA VAL A 632 -1.01 -27.30 5.41
C VAL A 632 -0.16 -26.15 5.94
N VAL A 633 -0.70 -25.39 6.90
CA VAL A 633 0.00 -24.35 7.65
C VAL A 633 -0.11 -24.69 9.14
N GLN A 634 1.01 -24.68 9.83
CA GLN A 634 1.11 -25.01 11.25
C GLN A 634 2.14 -24.11 11.95
N GLY A 635 2.07 -24.03 13.27
CA GLY A 635 2.85 -23.08 14.06
C GLY A 635 3.22 -23.68 15.41
N LEU A 636 4.52 -23.75 15.70
CA LEU A 636 5.04 -24.30 16.94
C LEU A 636 6.00 -23.30 17.59
N HIS A 637 5.58 -22.73 18.70
CA HIS A 637 6.44 -21.99 19.60
C HIS A 637 7.09 -22.94 20.61
N GLY A 638 8.33 -22.62 21.00
CA GLY A 638 9.07 -23.35 22.01
C GLY A 638 10.43 -22.71 22.27
N ASP A 639 11.09 -23.23 23.29
CA ASP A 639 12.41 -22.83 23.74
C ASP A 639 13.52 -23.23 22.75
N ASP A 640 14.78 -23.14 23.20
CA ASP A 640 15.97 -23.44 22.41
C ASP A 640 16.02 -24.91 21.94
N ASP A 641 15.27 -25.82 22.56
CA ASP A 641 15.27 -27.24 22.22
C ASP A 641 14.37 -27.54 21.00
N LEU A 642 13.36 -26.72 20.73
CA LEU A 642 12.39 -26.97 19.66
C LEU A 642 13.02 -26.90 18.25
N GLY A 643 13.95 -25.97 18.04
CA GLY A 643 14.63 -25.79 16.75
C GLY A 643 15.43 -27.04 16.32
N PRO A 644 16.32 -27.55 17.19
CA PRO A 644 17.01 -28.83 16.98
C PRO A 644 16.08 -30.01 16.69
N LEU A 645 14.96 -30.12 17.40
CA LEU A 645 13.98 -31.19 17.16
C LEU A 645 13.39 -31.13 15.74
N LEU A 646 12.93 -29.95 15.32
CA LEU A 646 12.35 -29.74 13.97
C LEU A 646 13.37 -29.97 12.85
N THR A 647 14.58 -29.41 12.99
CA THR A 647 15.62 -29.48 11.94
C THR A 647 16.21 -30.88 11.78
N ALA A 648 16.30 -31.65 12.87
CA ALA A 648 16.75 -33.03 12.84
C ALA A 648 15.67 -34.03 12.37
N HIS A 649 14.38 -33.66 12.42
CA HIS A 649 13.28 -34.59 12.18
C HIS A 649 13.37 -35.25 10.77
N PRO A 650 13.28 -36.59 10.65
CA PRO A 650 13.58 -37.30 9.41
C PRO A 650 12.55 -37.09 8.29
N LYS A 651 11.33 -36.65 8.62
CA LYS A 651 10.25 -36.42 7.64
C LYS A 651 10.12 -34.97 7.15
N VAL A 652 11.01 -34.08 7.57
CA VAL A 652 11.11 -32.71 7.04
C VAL A 652 11.95 -32.76 5.76
N ASP A 653 11.50 -32.09 4.70
CA ASP A 653 12.13 -32.13 3.38
C ASP A 653 12.98 -30.86 3.12
N LYS A 654 12.59 -29.72 3.70
CA LYS A 654 13.29 -28.43 3.59
C LYS A 654 13.29 -27.65 4.91
N ILE A 655 14.37 -26.93 5.17
CA ILE A 655 14.45 -25.90 6.20
C ILE A 655 14.67 -24.54 5.51
N THR A 656 13.90 -23.52 5.89
CA THR A 656 14.21 -22.12 5.57
C THR A 656 14.36 -21.34 6.87
N PHE A 657 15.47 -20.63 7.02
CA PHE A 657 15.86 -19.97 8.25
C PHE A 657 16.32 -18.56 7.96
N THR A 658 15.83 -17.60 8.76
CA THR A 658 16.44 -16.28 8.85
C THR A 658 16.93 -16.04 10.28
N GLY A 659 18.18 -15.59 10.44
CA GLY A 659 18.75 -15.32 11.75
C GLY A 659 20.28 -15.27 11.76
N SER A 660 20.92 -15.60 12.88
CA SER A 660 22.38 -15.45 12.99
C SER A 660 23.16 -16.48 12.17
N THR A 661 24.32 -16.08 11.67
CA THR A 661 25.23 -16.98 10.93
C THR A 661 25.65 -18.20 11.75
N ALA A 662 25.85 -18.03 13.07
CA ALA A 662 26.20 -19.13 13.96
C ALA A 662 25.10 -20.20 14.02
N THR A 663 23.83 -19.80 14.12
CA THR A 663 22.70 -20.72 14.10
C THR A 663 22.50 -21.34 12.71
N GLY A 664 22.66 -20.56 11.64
CA GLY A 664 22.60 -21.06 10.26
C GLY A 664 23.58 -22.21 9.99
N ARG A 665 24.82 -22.12 10.49
CA ARG A 665 25.81 -23.22 10.40
C ARG A 665 25.34 -24.48 11.11
N ARG A 666 24.81 -24.37 12.34
CA ARG A 666 24.27 -25.52 13.09
C ARG A 666 23.08 -26.18 12.40
N ILE A 667 22.22 -25.38 11.78
CA ILE A 667 21.10 -25.87 10.97
C ILE A 667 21.63 -26.65 9.75
N MET A 668 22.63 -26.11 9.04
CA MET A 668 23.24 -26.78 7.90
C MET A 668 23.93 -28.10 8.29
N GLU A 669 24.68 -28.11 9.40
CA GLU A 669 25.28 -29.32 9.99
C GLU A 669 24.21 -30.39 10.25
N THR A 670 23.09 -30.00 10.86
CA THR A 670 21.98 -30.92 11.15
C THR A 670 21.28 -31.40 9.88
N ALA A 671 21.03 -30.51 8.93
CA ALA A 671 20.38 -30.81 7.65
C ALA A 671 21.17 -31.81 6.79
N SER A 672 22.51 -31.81 6.93
CA SER A 672 23.40 -32.73 6.20
C SER A 672 23.10 -34.21 6.47
N ARG A 673 22.58 -34.55 7.66
CA ARG A 673 22.30 -35.94 8.07
C ARG A 673 21.23 -36.63 7.22
N THR A 674 20.35 -35.84 6.60
CA THR A 674 19.27 -36.35 5.74
C THR A 674 19.24 -35.65 4.38
N LEU A 675 20.29 -34.88 4.04
CA LEU A 675 20.42 -34.10 2.81
C LEU A 675 19.21 -33.19 2.52
N LYS A 676 18.60 -32.62 3.58
CA LYS A 676 17.49 -31.67 3.44
C LYS A 676 17.93 -30.44 2.65
N ARG A 677 17.01 -29.85 1.88
CA ARG A 677 17.25 -28.54 1.27
C ARG A 677 17.27 -27.46 2.35
N VAL A 678 18.18 -26.49 2.22
CA VAL A 678 18.25 -25.34 3.12
C VAL A 678 18.19 -24.05 2.32
N THR A 679 17.40 -23.09 2.79
CA THR A 679 17.57 -21.67 2.46
C THR A 679 17.98 -20.96 3.75
N LEU A 680 19.10 -20.27 3.73
CA LEU A 680 19.65 -19.57 4.89
C LEU A 680 19.82 -18.10 4.53
N GLU A 681 19.09 -17.23 5.24
CA GLU A 681 19.27 -15.78 5.19
C GLU A 681 19.87 -15.32 6.52
N LEU A 682 21.13 -14.89 6.49
CA LEU A 682 21.95 -14.71 7.69
C LEU A 682 22.36 -13.24 7.88
N GLY A 683 23.29 -12.99 8.81
CA GLY A 683 23.73 -11.64 9.15
C GLY A 683 24.36 -10.90 7.97
N GLY A 684 24.18 -9.58 7.96
CA GLY A 684 24.77 -8.64 6.99
C GLY A 684 25.68 -7.64 7.68
N ASN A 685 26.64 -7.09 6.93
CA ASN A 685 27.48 -5.98 7.39
C ASN A 685 27.64 -5.00 6.23
N ASP A 686 26.50 -4.48 5.80
CA ASP A 686 26.29 -3.90 4.49
C ASP A 686 27.04 -2.57 4.34
N PRO A 687 27.91 -2.45 3.32
CA PRO A 687 28.60 -1.20 3.03
C PRO A 687 27.72 -0.26 2.18
N ALA A 688 27.75 1.03 2.52
CA ALA A 688 27.31 2.12 1.67
C ALA A 688 28.54 2.90 1.19
N VAL A 689 28.82 2.87 -0.11
CA VAL A 689 29.92 3.61 -0.75
C VAL A 689 29.38 4.94 -1.26
N VAL A 690 29.90 6.04 -0.73
CA VAL A 690 29.50 7.41 -1.08
C VAL A 690 30.62 8.07 -1.89
N CYS A 691 30.31 8.40 -3.14
CA CYS A 691 31.23 9.03 -4.07
C CYS A 691 31.21 10.56 -3.91
N LYS A 692 32.19 11.24 -4.52
CA LYS A 692 32.43 12.69 -4.32
C LYS A 692 31.37 13.62 -4.89
N ASP A 693 30.51 13.13 -5.78
CA ASP A 693 29.63 13.91 -6.63
C ASP A 693 28.17 13.90 -6.16
N VAL A 694 27.90 13.39 -4.96
CA VAL A 694 26.56 13.33 -4.37
C VAL A 694 26.09 14.69 -3.83
N ASP A 695 24.78 14.88 -3.73
CA ASP A 695 24.21 15.85 -2.80
C ASP A 695 24.45 15.36 -1.37
N VAL A 696 25.39 16.00 -0.68
CA VAL A 696 25.84 15.59 0.65
C VAL A 696 24.71 15.60 1.67
N SER A 697 23.85 16.62 1.65
CA SER A 697 22.78 16.74 2.65
C SER A 697 21.71 15.67 2.44
N ASP A 698 21.26 15.49 1.19
CA ASP A 698 20.23 14.52 0.84
C ASP A 698 20.70 13.08 1.08
N VAL A 699 21.90 12.72 0.59
CA VAL A 699 22.43 11.36 0.74
C VAL A 699 22.77 11.04 2.20
N ALA A 700 23.31 11.99 2.96
CA ALA A 700 23.56 11.78 4.39
C ALA A 700 22.26 11.52 5.18
N GLN A 701 21.17 12.25 4.86
CA GLN A 701 19.86 11.99 5.47
C GLN A 701 19.36 10.59 5.12
N LYS A 702 19.34 10.21 3.84
CA LYS A 702 18.87 8.89 3.40
C LYS A 702 19.66 7.74 4.04
N ILE A 703 20.99 7.83 4.04
CA ILE A 703 21.83 6.79 4.67
C ILE A 703 21.57 6.73 6.18
N THR A 704 21.33 7.86 6.85
CA THR A 704 20.95 7.89 8.27
C THR A 704 19.65 7.12 8.51
N GLU A 705 18.63 7.33 7.67
CA GLU A 705 17.35 6.62 7.75
C GLU A 705 17.53 5.11 7.54
N PHE A 706 18.31 4.68 6.53
CA PHE A 706 18.58 3.25 6.29
C PHE A 706 19.46 2.59 7.35
N ALA A 707 20.42 3.31 7.94
CA ALA A 707 21.31 2.79 8.96
C ALA A 707 20.58 2.56 10.29
N PHE A 708 19.67 3.48 10.66
CA PHE A 708 19.01 3.46 11.96
C PHE A 708 17.56 2.97 11.92
N ALA A 709 17.01 2.61 10.75
CA ALA A 709 15.69 1.97 10.65
C ALA A 709 15.54 0.82 11.65
N ASN A 710 14.41 0.77 12.37
CA ASN A 710 14.17 -0.19 13.45
C ASN A 710 15.32 -0.24 14.50
N SER A 711 15.90 0.91 14.82
CA SER A 711 17.07 1.03 15.69
C SER A 711 18.28 0.21 15.22
N GLY A 712 18.47 0.10 13.91
CA GLY A 712 19.56 -0.66 13.28
C GLY A 712 19.34 -2.19 13.27
N GLN A 713 18.16 -2.67 13.65
CA GLN A 713 17.84 -4.11 13.76
C GLN A 713 17.25 -4.66 12.45
N VAL A 714 17.95 -4.43 11.34
CA VAL A 714 17.59 -4.93 10.02
C VAL A 714 18.79 -5.68 9.42
N CYS A 715 18.55 -6.84 8.81
CA CYS A 715 19.62 -7.65 8.20
C CYS A 715 20.38 -6.87 7.12
N VAL A 716 19.66 -6.07 6.34
CA VAL A 716 20.20 -5.21 5.28
C VAL A 716 20.33 -3.73 5.65
N ALA A 717 20.33 -3.38 6.94
CA ALA A 717 20.62 -2.00 7.32
C ALA A 717 22.06 -1.64 6.93
N VAL A 718 22.29 -0.38 6.55
CA VAL A 718 23.63 0.16 6.34
C VAL A 718 24.41 0.05 7.65
N LYS A 719 25.56 -0.65 7.63
CA LYS A 719 26.39 -0.89 8.81
C LYS A 719 27.80 -0.35 8.69
N ARG A 720 28.23 0.02 7.48
CA ARG A 720 29.51 0.69 7.22
C ARG A 720 29.31 1.75 6.16
N VAL A 721 29.74 2.97 6.40
CA VAL A 721 29.70 4.04 5.38
C VAL A 721 31.11 4.40 4.96
N TYR A 722 31.42 4.23 3.68
CA TYR A 722 32.68 4.63 3.08
C TYR A 722 32.47 5.91 2.28
N ILE A 723 33.06 7.02 2.72
CA ILE A 723 32.84 8.34 2.14
C ILE A 723 34.12 8.82 1.44
N HIS A 724 33.99 9.31 0.20
CA HIS A 724 35.15 9.80 -0.54
C HIS A 724 35.82 10.97 0.21
N GLU A 725 37.16 10.96 0.29
CA GLU A 725 37.95 11.87 1.13
C GLU A 725 37.65 13.35 0.90
N SER A 726 37.32 13.73 -0.34
CA SER A 726 37.04 15.11 -0.73
C SER A 726 35.79 15.70 -0.10
N ILE A 727 34.82 14.85 0.30
CA ILE A 727 33.56 15.27 0.94
C ILE A 727 33.41 14.73 2.37
N TYR A 728 34.40 13.98 2.88
CA TYR A 728 34.33 13.29 4.17
C TYR A 728 33.87 14.18 5.33
N SER A 729 34.51 15.35 5.47
CA SER A 729 34.23 16.26 6.59
C SER A 729 32.81 16.85 6.53
N GLU A 730 32.36 17.20 5.33
CA GLU A 730 31.03 17.76 5.09
C GLU A 730 29.95 16.70 5.30
N PHE A 731 30.15 15.51 4.74
CA PHE A 731 29.22 14.39 4.85
C PHE A 731 29.09 13.89 6.28
N ARG A 732 30.20 13.75 7.02
CA ARG A 732 30.17 13.44 8.45
C ARG A 732 29.32 14.45 9.21
N ALA A 733 29.51 15.75 8.97
CA ALA A 733 28.75 16.79 9.66
C ALA A 733 27.25 16.70 9.32
N ALA A 734 26.90 16.54 8.04
CA ALA A 734 25.51 16.37 7.61
C ALA A 734 24.86 15.13 8.23
N MET A 735 25.58 14.02 8.31
CA MET A 735 25.09 12.78 8.90
C MET A 735 24.86 12.90 10.42
N VAL A 736 25.76 13.59 11.13
CA VAL A 736 25.59 13.91 12.55
C VAL A 736 24.34 14.77 12.77
N GLU A 737 24.12 15.80 11.96
CA GLU A 737 22.94 16.66 12.07
C GLU A 737 21.63 15.95 11.73
N SER A 738 21.63 15.06 10.74
CA SER A 738 20.47 14.20 10.44
C SER A 738 20.17 13.25 11.60
N THR A 739 21.20 12.64 12.18
CA THR A 739 21.05 11.66 13.26
C THR A 739 20.53 12.30 14.55
N LYS A 740 20.95 13.54 14.89
CA LYS A 740 20.46 14.29 16.06
C LYS A 740 18.96 14.57 16.04
N ARG A 741 18.33 14.54 14.86
CA ARG A 741 16.88 14.78 14.71
C ARG A 741 16.05 13.55 15.05
N LEU A 742 16.66 12.36 15.09
CA LEU A 742 15.95 11.12 15.38
C LEU A 742 15.58 11.06 16.86
N ARG A 743 14.29 10.87 17.15
CA ARG A 743 13.81 10.71 18.52
C ARG A 743 13.81 9.24 18.93
N VAL A 744 14.49 8.93 20.03
CA VAL A 744 14.45 7.63 20.69
C VAL A 744 13.35 7.64 21.75
N GLY A 745 12.51 6.60 21.80
CA GLY A 745 11.43 6.51 22.79
C GLY A 745 10.57 5.26 22.65
N ASP A 746 9.52 5.16 23.47
CA ASP A 746 8.54 4.09 23.38
C ASP A 746 7.87 4.08 22.00
N GLY A 747 7.67 2.90 21.41
CA GLY A 747 7.11 2.76 20.07
C GLY A 747 5.68 3.29 19.92
N PHE A 748 4.93 3.48 21.02
CA PHE A 748 3.59 4.08 21.01
C PHE A 748 3.58 5.61 21.17
N GLU A 749 4.72 6.24 21.47
CA GLU A 749 4.79 7.69 21.57
C GLU A 749 4.82 8.36 20.19
N ASP A 750 3.96 9.38 20.01
CA ASP A 750 3.93 10.16 18.77
C ASP A 750 5.28 10.85 18.49
N GLY A 751 5.74 10.72 17.24
CA GLY A 751 6.99 11.35 16.78
C GLY A 751 8.26 10.63 17.22
N VAL A 752 8.18 9.40 17.73
CA VAL A 752 9.35 8.54 17.93
C VAL A 752 9.80 7.91 16.61
N ASP A 753 11.11 7.96 16.36
CA ASP A 753 11.75 7.36 15.19
C ASP A 753 12.44 6.03 15.51
N LEU A 754 12.94 5.88 16.73
CA LEU A 754 13.78 4.76 17.15
C LEU A 754 13.24 4.15 18.46
N GLY A 755 12.88 2.88 18.39
CA GLY A 755 12.47 2.09 19.57
C GLY A 755 13.67 1.52 20.33
N PRO A 756 13.44 0.70 21.37
CA PRO A 756 14.48 -0.02 22.09
C PRO A 756 15.10 -1.14 21.23
N ILE A 757 16.25 -1.66 21.68
CA ILE A 757 16.77 -2.95 21.24
C ILE A 757 15.84 -4.06 21.76
N GLN A 758 15.55 -5.05 20.91
CA GLN A 758 14.42 -5.94 21.14
C GLN A 758 14.56 -6.87 22.36
N ASN A 759 15.78 -7.27 22.72
CA ASN A 759 16.01 -8.16 23.85
C ASN A 759 17.34 -7.89 24.56
N GLU A 760 17.45 -8.38 25.78
CA GLU A 760 18.62 -8.17 26.65
C GLU A 760 19.93 -8.70 26.06
N ALA A 761 19.90 -9.88 25.42
CA ALA A 761 21.09 -10.47 24.83
C ALA A 761 21.65 -9.59 23.70
N GLN A 762 20.77 -9.07 22.84
CA GLN A 762 21.15 -8.15 21.77
C GLN A 762 21.57 -6.79 22.35
N TYR A 763 20.87 -6.26 23.36
CA TYR A 763 21.26 -5.02 24.05
C TYR A 763 22.69 -5.11 24.59
N ASN A 764 23.01 -6.18 25.32
CA ASN A 764 24.34 -6.42 25.88
C ASN A 764 25.41 -6.57 24.78
N ARG A 765 25.08 -7.18 23.64
CA ARG A 765 25.98 -7.25 22.48
C ARG A 765 26.32 -5.87 21.94
N VAL A 766 25.32 -5.00 21.76
CA VAL A 766 25.52 -3.63 21.24
C VAL A 766 26.32 -2.80 22.25
N CYS A 767 26.01 -2.87 23.54
CA CYS A 767 26.80 -2.23 24.60
C CYS A 767 28.26 -2.70 24.60
N GLY A 768 28.51 -4.00 24.40
CA GLY A 768 29.85 -4.55 24.31
C GLY A 768 30.67 -4.10 23.08
N LEU A 769 30.03 -3.61 22.01
CA LEU A 769 30.71 -2.97 20.88
C LEU A 769 31.05 -1.51 21.19
N LEU A 770 30.11 -0.77 21.82
CA LEU A 770 30.36 0.59 22.31
C LEU A 770 31.54 0.63 23.30
N GLU A 771 31.57 -0.28 24.27
CA GLU A 771 32.66 -0.38 25.24
C GLU A 771 34.02 -0.69 24.57
N ASP A 772 34.04 -1.50 23.51
CA ASP A 772 35.28 -1.81 22.78
C ASP A 772 35.82 -0.56 22.09
N SER A 773 34.95 0.19 21.42
CA SER A 773 35.29 1.46 20.78
C SER A 773 35.83 2.48 21.78
N GLN A 774 35.22 2.59 22.97
CA GLN A 774 35.72 3.43 24.06
C GLN A 774 37.08 2.96 24.58
N LYS A 775 37.26 1.67 24.84
CA LYS A 775 38.54 1.09 25.32
C LYS A 775 39.68 1.27 24.32
N ARG A 776 39.38 1.27 23.03
CA ARG A 776 40.34 1.53 21.94
C ARG A 776 40.63 3.02 21.74
N GLY A 777 39.89 3.93 22.36
CA GLY A 777 40.06 5.38 22.19
C GLY A 777 39.65 5.87 20.80
N GLN A 778 38.68 5.21 20.16
CA GLN A 778 38.20 5.60 18.84
C GLN A 778 37.47 6.95 18.89
N LYS A 779 37.62 7.74 17.84
CA LYS A 779 36.97 9.04 17.73
C LYS A 779 35.47 8.84 17.53
N VAL A 780 34.67 9.70 18.16
CA VAL A 780 33.21 9.66 18.08
C VAL A 780 32.72 10.95 17.44
N ALA A 781 31.99 10.86 16.33
CA ALA A 781 31.39 12.00 15.65
C ALA A 781 30.05 12.42 16.30
N LEU A 782 29.30 11.44 16.79
CA LEU A 782 28.09 11.63 17.58
C LEU A 782 28.08 10.61 18.71
N GLU A 783 28.12 11.09 19.94
CA GLU A 783 28.03 10.25 21.12
C GLU A 783 26.56 10.00 21.45
N GLY A 784 26.14 8.74 21.33
CA GLY A 784 24.86 8.30 21.88
C GLY A 784 25.00 8.08 23.38
N SER A 785 24.04 8.56 24.17
CA SER A 785 23.95 8.17 25.58
C SER A 785 23.11 6.89 25.71
N THR A 786 23.56 5.98 26.57
CA THR A 786 22.67 4.98 27.18
C THR A 786 22.01 5.67 28.37
N THR A 787 20.87 6.30 28.17
CA THR A 787 20.07 6.79 29.30
C THR A 787 19.63 5.61 30.14
N VAL A 788 19.63 5.77 31.46
CA VAL A 788 19.03 4.81 32.40
C VAL A 788 17.51 4.93 32.29
N SER A 789 16.96 4.43 31.19
CA SER A 789 15.52 4.22 30.99
C SER A 789 15.13 2.83 31.48
N GLN A 790 13.85 2.60 31.78
CA GLN A 790 13.39 1.27 32.19
C GLN A 790 13.62 0.20 31.11
N GLY A 791 13.53 0.53 29.81
CA GLY A 791 13.73 -0.38 28.67
C GLY A 791 15.18 -0.57 28.17
N PHE A 792 15.32 -1.27 27.04
CA PHE A 792 16.59 -1.57 26.36
C PHE A 792 16.99 -0.50 25.32
N PHE A 793 17.00 0.77 25.71
CA PHE A 793 17.26 1.88 24.79
C PHE A 793 18.75 2.15 24.59
N ILE A 794 19.13 2.40 23.34
CA ILE A 794 20.48 2.83 22.94
C ILE A 794 20.32 4.00 21.97
N SER A 795 20.95 5.13 22.27
CA SER A 795 20.95 6.26 21.35
C SER A 795 21.91 6.03 20.17
N PRO A 796 21.58 6.49 18.95
CA PRO A 796 22.47 6.42 17.81
C PRO A 796 23.87 6.95 18.10
N THR A 797 24.89 6.18 17.73
CA THR A 797 26.30 6.56 17.90
C THR A 797 27.04 6.43 16.57
N ILE A 798 27.81 7.45 16.20
CA ILE A 798 28.63 7.45 14.99
C ILE A 798 30.11 7.45 15.38
N ILE A 799 30.83 6.41 14.96
CA ILE A 799 32.28 6.26 15.19
C ILE A 799 33.03 6.81 13.97
N ASP A 800 33.92 7.77 14.20
CA ASP A 800 34.63 8.53 13.18
C ASP A 800 35.96 7.88 12.80
N ASN A 801 36.02 7.37 11.57
CA ASN A 801 37.18 6.75 10.94
C ASN A 801 37.93 5.74 11.83
N PRO A 802 37.24 4.71 12.37
CA PRO A 802 37.89 3.65 13.14
C PRO A 802 38.83 2.83 12.25
N GLU A 803 39.77 2.11 12.88
CA GLU A 803 40.66 1.19 12.20
C GLU A 803 39.87 0.08 11.49
N SER A 804 40.36 -0.38 10.33
CA SER A 804 39.67 -1.39 9.52
C SER A 804 39.53 -2.76 10.20
N ASP A 805 40.35 -3.04 11.23
CA ASP A 805 40.29 -4.25 12.05
C ASP A 805 39.47 -4.10 13.34
N ALA A 806 38.85 -2.93 13.55
CA ALA A 806 38.01 -2.69 14.72
C ALA A 806 36.75 -3.56 14.70
N ARG A 807 36.30 -3.99 15.89
CA ARG A 807 35.11 -4.84 16.02
C ARG A 807 33.86 -4.18 15.43
N ILE A 808 33.70 -2.86 15.60
CA ILE A 808 32.58 -2.11 15.03
C ILE A 808 32.56 -2.12 13.50
N VAL A 809 33.72 -2.32 12.85
CA VAL A 809 33.84 -2.45 11.39
C VAL A 809 33.64 -3.91 10.95
N LEU A 810 34.20 -4.87 11.69
CA LEU A 810 34.20 -6.29 11.27
C LEU A 810 32.91 -7.04 11.63
N GLU A 811 32.30 -6.73 12.77
CA GLU A 811 31.13 -7.43 13.29
C GLU A 811 29.83 -6.69 12.95
N GLU A 812 28.76 -7.44 12.74
CA GLU A 812 27.41 -6.87 12.66
C GLU A 812 26.97 -6.34 14.04
N PRO A 813 26.66 -5.04 14.17
CA PRO A 813 26.16 -4.48 15.42
C PRO A 813 24.72 -4.93 15.70
N PHE A 814 23.86 -4.87 14.68
CA PHE A 814 22.41 -5.08 14.78
C PHE A 814 21.78 -4.21 15.88
N GLY A 815 22.12 -2.93 15.83
CA GLY A 815 21.80 -1.88 16.79
C GLY A 815 22.27 -0.53 16.23
N PRO A 816 21.98 0.60 16.89
CA PRO A 816 22.16 1.92 16.31
C PRO A 816 23.60 2.43 16.47
N LEU A 817 24.58 1.65 16.01
CA LEU A 817 25.99 1.99 15.99
C LEU A 817 26.49 2.00 14.55
N LEU A 818 27.15 3.07 14.13
CA LEU A 818 27.58 3.23 12.75
C LEU A 818 29.02 3.75 12.63
N PRO A 819 29.97 2.96 12.11
CA PRO A 819 31.26 3.45 11.69
C PRO A 819 31.16 4.15 10.32
N ILE A 820 31.83 5.30 10.22
CA ILE A 820 32.07 6.00 8.95
C ILE A 820 33.57 6.04 8.68
N MET A 821 33.99 5.80 7.44
CA MET A 821 35.40 5.68 7.03
C MET A 821 35.65 6.47 5.75
N SER A 822 36.85 7.01 5.59
CA SER A 822 37.26 7.70 4.35
C SER A 822 37.82 6.72 3.31
N TRP A 823 37.71 7.05 2.02
CA TRP A 823 38.42 6.36 0.93
C TRP A 823 38.87 7.36 -0.16
N SER A 824 39.88 7.00 -0.95
CA SER A 824 40.48 7.88 -1.98
C SER A 824 40.47 7.29 -3.39
N THR A 825 40.46 5.97 -3.55
CA THR A 825 40.46 5.29 -4.88
C THR A 825 39.37 4.23 -4.99
N GLU A 826 38.84 4.00 -6.20
CA GLU A 826 37.82 2.96 -6.44
C GLU A 826 38.33 1.58 -5.99
N GLU A 827 39.59 1.25 -6.28
CA GLU A 827 40.21 -0.03 -5.91
C GLU A 827 40.25 -0.24 -4.39
N GLU A 828 40.58 0.82 -3.64
CA GLU A 828 40.62 0.79 -2.19
C GLU A 828 39.23 0.54 -1.60
N VAL A 829 38.21 1.30 -2.02
CA VAL A 829 36.87 1.18 -1.42
C VAL A 829 36.23 -0.16 -1.77
N ILE A 830 36.47 -0.70 -2.97
CA ILE A 830 36.03 -2.05 -3.35
C ILE A 830 36.71 -3.09 -2.44
N HIS A 831 38.01 -2.96 -2.19
CA HIS A 831 38.73 -3.86 -1.29
C HIS A 831 38.18 -3.79 0.14
N LEU A 832 37.98 -2.60 0.69
CA LEU A 832 37.46 -2.39 2.04
C LEU A 832 36.01 -2.88 2.19
N ALA A 833 35.13 -2.54 1.26
CA ALA A 833 33.74 -2.98 1.25
C ALA A 833 33.63 -4.52 1.24
N ASN A 834 34.50 -5.18 0.47
CA ASN A 834 34.55 -6.64 0.34
C ASN A 834 35.31 -7.37 1.46
N SER A 835 36.05 -6.65 2.30
CA SER A 835 36.86 -7.19 3.41
C SER A 835 36.01 -7.62 4.61
N THR A 836 35.02 -8.47 4.34
CA THR A 836 34.12 -9.07 5.32
C THR A 836 33.76 -10.49 4.87
N GLN A 837 33.45 -11.35 5.84
CA GLN A 837 32.92 -12.69 5.58
C GLN A 837 31.43 -12.67 5.22
N MET A 838 30.76 -11.53 5.45
CA MET A 838 29.36 -11.29 5.11
C MET A 838 29.23 -10.72 3.69
N GLY A 839 28.06 -10.85 3.08
CA GLY A 839 27.77 -10.39 1.72
C GLY A 839 26.26 -10.44 1.46
N LEU A 840 25.49 -9.73 2.29
CA LEU A 840 24.03 -9.69 2.15
C LEU A 840 23.62 -8.57 1.19
N GLY A 841 23.63 -7.32 1.64
CA GLY A 841 23.40 -6.14 0.80
C GLY A 841 24.62 -5.23 0.72
N ALA A 842 24.59 -4.31 -0.25
CA ALA A 842 25.53 -3.21 -0.41
C ALA A 842 24.89 -2.09 -1.24
N SER A 843 25.39 -0.86 -1.13
CA SER A 843 25.01 0.19 -2.08
C SER A 843 26.12 1.15 -2.45
N VAL A 844 25.94 1.80 -3.60
CA VAL A 844 26.79 2.88 -4.10
C VAL A 844 25.94 4.13 -4.34
N TRP A 845 26.44 5.28 -3.90
CA TRP A 845 25.78 6.57 -3.96
C TRP A 845 26.63 7.54 -4.77
N THR A 846 26.12 8.00 -5.91
CA THR A 846 26.82 8.84 -6.89
C THR A 846 25.85 9.39 -7.94
N ASN A 847 26.14 10.54 -8.52
CA ASN A 847 25.43 11.06 -9.68
C ASN A 847 25.99 10.51 -11.01
N ASP A 848 27.22 9.98 -11.01
CA ASP A 848 27.82 9.22 -12.10
C ASP A 848 27.37 7.74 -12.04
N LEU A 849 26.32 7.40 -12.78
CA LEU A 849 25.79 6.04 -12.81
C LEU A 849 26.77 5.02 -13.41
N GLU A 850 27.71 5.43 -14.28
CA GLU A 850 28.71 4.53 -14.82
C GLU A 850 29.75 4.17 -13.76
N GLU A 851 30.21 5.15 -12.97
CA GLU A 851 31.03 4.91 -11.77
C GLU A 851 30.30 4.02 -10.76
N GLY A 852 29.04 4.35 -10.48
CA GLY A 852 28.18 3.56 -9.59
C GLY A 852 28.07 2.11 -10.02
N GLU A 853 27.82 1.85 -11.29
CA GLU A 853 27.71 0.50 -11.83
C GLU A 853 29.07 -0.25 -11.83
N ARG A 854 30.18 0.42 -12.17
CA ARG A 854 31.53 -0.17 -12.11
C ARG A 854 31.89 -0.63 -10.71
N ILE A 855 31.66 0.21 -9.70
CA ILE A 855 31.89 -0.14 -8.29
C ILE A 855 30.92 -1.24 -7.88
N GLY A 856 29.62 -1.05 -8.14
CA GLY A 856 28.56 -1.96 -7.71
C GLY A 856 28.72 -3.39 -8.23
N ARG A 857 29.15 -3.58 -9.49
CA ARG A 857 29.42 -4.92 -10.06
C ARG A 857 30.57 -5.66 -9.41
N GLN A 858 31.45 -4.96 -8.69
CA GLN A 858 32.61 -5.53 -8.01
C GLN A 858 32.37 -5.73 -6.51
N LEU A 859 31.25 -5.22 -5.98
CA LEU A 859 30.83 -5.49 -4.60
C LEU A 859 30.33 -6.93 -4.47
N GLN A 860 30.84 -7.63 -3.47
CA GLN A 860 30.53 -9.02 -3.18
C GLN A 860 29.40 -9.11 -2.15
N ALA A 861 28.20 -8.72 -2.58
CA ALA A 861 26.94 -8.87 -1.86
C ALA A 861 25.89 -9.52 -2.77
N GLY A 862 24.90 -10.17 -2.20
CA GLY A 862 23.84 -10.81 -2.99
C GLY A 862 22.78 -9.82 -3.50
N SER A 863 22.68 -8.63 -2.89
CA SER A 863 21.95 -7.48 -3.42
C SER A 863 22.84 -6.25 -3.44
N VAL A 864 22.89 -5.54 -4.56
CA VAL A 864 23.64 -4.28 -4.71
C VAL A 864 22.72 -3.23 -5.28
N TRP A 865 22.61 -2.10 -4.60
CA TRP A 865 21.74 -0.99 -4.99
C TRP A 865 22.53 0.26 -5.39
N LEU A 866 22.01 1.03 -6.34
CA LEU A 866 22.55 2.35 -6.72
C LEU A 866 21.58 3.44 -6.25
N ASN A 867 22.08 4.43 -5.52
CA ASN A 867 21.32 5.58 -4.99
C ASN A 867 20.07 5.21 -4.16
N THR A 868 20.07 4.01 -3.59
CA THR A 868 19.05 3.50 -2.66
C THR A 868 19.66 2.40 -1.80
N HIS A 869 18.93 1.92 -0.81
CA HIS A 869 19.27 0.76 0.01
C HIS A 869 17.98 0.05 0.43
N MET A 870 18.04 -1.24 0.75
CA MET A 870 16.88 -2.02 1.21
C MET A 870 15.69 -2.09 0.22
N ASP A 871 15.89 -1.78 -1.07
CA ASP A 871 14.84 -1.82 -2.09
C ASP A 871 14.60 -3.27 -2.52
N ALA A 872 13.74 -3.98 -1.77
CA ALA A 872 13.34 -5.36 -2.01
C ALA A 872 11.89 -5.43 -2.49
N ALA A 873 11.59 -6.39 -3.37
CA ALA A 873 10.24 -6.59 -3.89
C ALA A 873 9.93 -8.07 -4.14
N PRO A 874 8.65 -8.49 -4.14
CA PRO A 874 8.25 -9.90 -4.27
C PRO A 874 8.72 -10.59 -5.55
N HIS A 875 8.93 -9.82 -6.62
CA HIS A 875 9.35 -10.33 -7.92
C HIS A 875 10.87 -10.30 -8.13
N ILE A 876 11.63 -9.73 -7.19
CA ILE A 876 13.09 -9.60 -7.25
C ILE A 876 13.70 -10.63 -6.29
N PRO A 877 14.59 -11.52 -6.76
CA PRO A 877 15.32 -12.42 -5.88
C PRO A 877 16.18 -11.65 -4.88
N PHE A 878 16.11 -12.05 -3.62
CA PHE A 878 16.88 -11.50 -2.52
C PHE A 878 17.58 -12.65 -1.80
N GLY A 879 18.89 -12.54 -1.60
CA GLY A 879 19.56 -13.40 -0.65
C GLY A 879 21.04 -13.11 -0.51
N GLY A 880 21.68 -13.74 0.48
CA GLY A 880 23.09 -13.53 0.79
C GLY A 880 24.07 -14.40 0.00
N ILE A 881 25.28 -13.89 -0.22
CA ILE A 881 26.45 -14.68 -0.62
C ILE A 881 27.46 -14.79 0.55
N LYS A 882 28.58 -15.50 0.34
CA LYS A 882 29.59 -15.78 1.37
C LYS A 882 28.95 -16.45 2.60
N GLN A 883 29.14 -15.91 3.82
CA GLN A 883 28.52 -16.41 5.05
C GLN A 883 27.18 -15.72 5.39
N SER A 884 26.67 -14.85 4.51
CA SER A 884 25.35 -14.24 4.68
C SER A 884 24.20 -15.13 4.20
N GLY A 885 24.47 -16.23 3.51
CA GLY A 885 23.38 -17.12 3.17
C GLY A 885 23.65 -18.18 2.13
N LEU A 886 22.60 -18.97 1.88
CA LEU A 886 22.50 -19.97 0.83
C LEU A 886 21.07 -19.97 0.29
N GLY A 887 20.91 -19.90 -1.03
CA GLY A 887 19.61 -19.77 -1.68
C GLY A 887 19.12 -18.33 -1.70
N VAL A 888 17.91 -18.14 -2.20
CA VAL A 888 17.27 -16.82 -2.31
C VAL A 888 15.79 -16.91 -1.94
N GLU A 889 15.21 -15.78 -1.56
CA GLU A 889 13.79 -15.53 -1.36
C GLU A 889 13.30 -14.55 -2.43
N GLY A 890 11.99 -14.51 -2.70
CA GLY A 890 11.44 -13.63 -3.74
C GLY A 890 11.79 -14.05 -5.18
N GLY A 891 11.04 -13.52 -6.14
CA GLY A 891 11.17 -13.83 -7.56
C GLY A 891 10.91 -15.30 -7.91
N ILE A 892 11.10 -15.62 -9.20
CA ILE A 892 10.98 -16.99 -9.71
C ILE A 892 12.06 -17.90 -9.09
N GLU A 893 13.26 -17.38 -8.89
CA GLU A 893 14.37 -18.12 -8.27
C GLU A 893 14.04 -18.52 -6.83
N GLY A 894 13.37 -17.67 -6.06
CA GLY A 894 12.87 -18.00 -4.72
C GLY A 894 11.87 -19.15 -4.73
N LEU A 895 10.92 -19.16 -5.70
CA LEU A 895 9.98 -20.27 -5.88
C LEU A 895 10.69 -21.59 -6.18
N LYS A 896 11.70 -21.58 -7.06
CA LYS A 896 12.48 -22.77 -7.40
C LYS A 896 13.14 -23.40 -6.17
N THR A 897 13.50 -22.62 -5.15
CA THR A 897 14.08 -23.18 -3.90
C THR A 897 13.12 -24.06 -3.10
N PHE A 898 11.82 -24.04 -3.41
CA PHE A 898 10.77 -24.88 -2.84
C PHE A 898 10.37 -26.07 -3.75
N CYS A 899 11.14 -26.31 -4.81
CA CYS A 899 10.87 -27.35 -5.79
C CYS A 899 12.07 -28.30 -6.00
N ASN A 900 11.78 -29.52 -6.43
CA ASN A 900 12.71 -30.39 -7.15
C ASN A 900 12.62 -30.09 -8.65
N ILE A 901 13.77 -30.12 -9.32
CA ILE A 901 13.83 -30.12 -10.78
C ILE A 901 13.68 -31.58 -11.26
N GLN A 902 12.69 -31.81 -12.12
CA GLN A 902 12.47 -33.10 -12.77
C GLN A 902 12.51 -32.94 -14.29
N THR A 903 13.32 -33.73 -14.98
CA THR A 903 13.34 -33.78 -16.44
C THR A 903 12.53 -34.96 -16.94
N LEU A 904 11.47 -34.69 -17.72
CA LEU A 904 10.66 -35.68 -18.41
C LEU A 904 11.05 -35.72 -19.89
N ILE A 905 11.61 -36.84 -20.34
CA ILE A 905 11.97 -37.06 -21.75
C ILE A 905 10.81 -37.78 -22.45
N VAL A 906 10.28 -37.17 -23.51
CA VAL A 906 9.18 -37.72 -24.30
C VAL A 906 9.68 -37.94 -25.74
N PRO A 907 9.67 -39.19 -26.26
CA PRO A 907 10.00 -39.43 -27.66
C PRO A 907 8.95 -38.79 -28.59
N LYS A 908 9.37 -38.36 -29.78
CA LYS A 908 8.48 -37.80 -30.82
C LYS A 908 7.81 -38.88 -31.64
#